data_AF-A0A4P7RW62-F1
#
_entry.id   AF-A0A4P7RW62-F1
#
_cell.length_a   1.000
_cell.length_b   1.000
_cell.length_c   1.000
_cell.angle_alpha   90.00
_cell.angle_beta   90.00
_cell.angle_gamma   90.00
#
_symmetry.space_group_name_H-M   'P 1'
#
loop_
_entity.id
_entity.type
_entity.pdbx_description
1 polymer ?
#
loop_
_entity_poly.entity_id
_entity_poly.type
_entity_poly.pdbx_seq_one_letter_code
_entity_poly.pdbx_strand_id
1 'polypeptide(L)'
;MRAASQLPAARNAQQHPEDFPMTIMRTLPALAIGLTLSGAAAPVAAAAAAQCTAGWAGTVEYSRHQASSDSKTVKRVSGKGTETTNGSINDDYVAHVAVRPAPDGEYSLGTANINLSATATETINSNDQMICPHERTMRQMSGQFVSKNERRGNASGLEAGVDITTDNDGTYSVSVRLPEFQGTASGSNSASFSGQCKSKEATNQKIADVPTTIDAMRFSSSGEDRMQPSDPNRLTGAHSVTSYGVTESLRWNLRRCGGDLRLVDVKFEDMRFPTWDAWKEIVEQVGTIDGNIVRLTAVVANDSPDEKLATVKFRDTYKGDKWDGAKPDGLLGEVSVTVPAGEQREVQLKWDSSGYAWFDDGRPRLMQRIKAEVEDKGKKIDDMTRNLKVAPKPLVLVHGLWSNWRAWGPWQNILTTSHSYDWKAFPVGEKPEHGRMNTGDEMGNFGPTNTIAQNAVELGNYVRYAQKDRNAWHVDLVAHSMGGLISRRYIHATMPTYPDGKPQISHLVMLGTPNRGSSCADLMSIPLELAGRPMEALRELRPINVMKFNAETVDRKGVLFSVLAGNPLPPVCRMLTRSDGVVAEPSAKWMIADNETQAVLHTSMTETGPFSTFVMPRIALGPGEQSASASRSAASAGSARAPARLMLLGVEGPEEENGSTTPDFSKILLIAPGQTLTITIPVEEASNFGMTFLAANSVSATLIDDKGQVVASNRSDTPEANQIFRSIFIDRATTKGSWKLALESKDRADREIILSTWSNAIQ
;
A
#
# COMPACT_ATOMS: atom_id res chain seq x y z
N MET A 1 48.81 19.99 -35.10
CA MET A 1 47.98 19.26 -36.10
C MET A 1 46.56 19.77 -35.94
N ARG A 2 46.16 20.84 -36.65
CA ARG A 2 45.37 20.84 -37.92
C ARG A 2 44.21 19.82 -37.91
N ALA A 3 42.96 20.11 -38.25
CA ALA A 3 42.15 21.27 -38.62
C ALA A 3 40.70 20.72 -38.71
N ALA A 4 39.67 21.31 -38.12
CA ALA A 4 38.75 22.32 -38.67
C ALA A 4 37.79 21.87 -39.80
N SER A 5 36.56 22.42 -39.72
CA SER A 5 35.58 22.71 -40.79
C SER A 5 34.48 21.65 -41.03
N GLN A 6 33.22 21.97 -41.36
CA GLN A 6 32.43 23.21 -41.42
C GLN A 6 30.98 22.80 -41.77
N LEU A 7 29.98 23.49 -41.20
CA LEU A 7 28.65 23.65 -41.79
C LEU A 7 28.73 24.53 -43.05
N PRO A 8 27.68 24.56 -43.89
CA PRO A 8 26.98 25.83 -44.03
C PRO A 8 25.46 25.74 -44.13
N ALA A 9 24.87 26.93 -44.08
CA ALA A 9 23.48 27.27 -43.83
C ALA A 9 22.71 27.79 -45.08
N ALA A 10 21.39 27.62 -45.04
CA ALA A 10 20.32 28.61 -45.26
C ALA A 10 19.94 29.20 -46.65
N ARG A 11 18.64 29.59 -46.69
CA ARG A 11 17.88 30.52 -47.57
C ARG A 11 17.24 29.90 -48.83
N ASN A 12 16.02 30.24 -49.29
CA ASN A 12 15.27 31.50 -49.25
C ASN A 12 13.75 31.28 -49.45
N ALA A 13 12.97 32.31 -49.10
CA ALA A 13 11.52 32.49 -49.34
C ALA A 13 11.23 33.37 -50.59
N GLN A 14 9.99 33.29 -51.13
CA GLN A 14 9.21 34.32 -51.91
C GLN A 14 7.94 33.63 -52.51
N GLN A 15 6.66 34.03 -52.31
CA GLN A 15 5.82 35.25 -52.53
C GLN A 15 4.80 35.09 -53.70
N HIS A 16 3.49 34.97 -53.38
CA HIS A 16 2.21 35.54 -53.96
C HIS A 16 1.90 35.59 -55.50
N PRO A 17 0.68 35.93 -56.02
CA PRO A 17 -0.71 36.12 -55.47
C PRO A 17 -1.90 35.59 -56.35
N GLU A 18 -3.16 35.97 -55.98
CA GLU A 18 -4.47 36.05 -56.74
C GLU A 18 -5.31 34.75 -56.87
N ASP A 19 -6.66 34.67 -56.79
CA ASP A 19 -7.78 35.63 -56.90
C ASP A 19 -9.13 35.02 -56.37
N PHE A 20 -10.14 35.86 -56.05
CA PHE A 20 -11.54 35.59 -55.59
C PHE A 20 -12.49 35.05 -56.73
N PRO A 21 -13.85 34.81 -56.61
CA PRO A 21 -14.90 35.12 -55.58
C PRO A 21 -15.86 33.91 -55.24
N MET A 22 -16.91 33.92 -54.39
CA MET A 22 -18.17 34.71 -54.31
C MET A 22 -18.99 34.22 -53.06
N THR A 23 -19.34 35.06 -52.07
CA THR A 23 -20.68 35.60 -51.71
C THR A 23 -21.79 34.54 -51.47
N ILE A 24 -22.47 34.47 -50.30
CA ILE A 24 -23.71 35.21 -49.95
C ILE A 24 -23.94 35.26 -48.42
N MET A 25 -24.28 36.48 -47.96
CA MET A 25 -24.80 36.87 -46.63
C MET A 25 -26.29 36.54 -46.44
N ARG A 26 -26.73 36.45 -45.16
CA ARG A 26 -27.97 37.06 -44.60
C ARG A 26 -27.88 37.00 -43.05
N THR A 27 -27.44 38.05 -42.36
CA THR A 27 -28.21 39.20 -41.80
C THR A 27 -29.21 38.84 -40.69
N LEU A 28 -28.97 39.32 -39.46
CA LEU A 28 -29.76 40.35 -38.72
C LEU A 28 -29.20 40.55 -37.29
N PRO A 29 -29.48 41.67 -36.59
CA PRO A 29 -28.45 42.53 -36.01
C PRO A 29 -28.57 42.76 -34.49
N ALA A 30 -27.57 43.50 -34.02
CA ALA A 30 -27.29 43.98 -32.68
C ALA A 30 -28.42 44.73 -31.95
N LEU A 31 -28.35 44.72 -30.61
CA LEU A 31 -28.24 45.98 -29.88
C LEU A 31 -27.33 45.82 -28.66
N ALA A 32 -26.35 46.70 -28.59
CA ALA A 32 -25.41 46.87 -27.50
C ALA A 32 -26.00 47.79 -26.43
N ILE A 33 -25.72 47.50 -25.16
CA ILE A 33 -25.47 48.54 -24.15
C ILE A 33 -24.23 48.08 -23.37
N GLY A 34 -23.16 48.85 -23.51
CA GLY A 34 -21.93 48.66 -22.76
C GLY A 34 -22.06 49.18 -21.34
N LEU A 35 -21.26 48.60 -20.44
CA LEU A 35 -20.60 49.34 -19.39
C LEU A 35 -19.31 48.62 -19.02
N THR A 36 -18.22 49.27 -19.40
CA THR A 36 -16.85 49.02 -19.02
C THR A 36 -16.68 49.15 -17.52
N LEU A 37 -16.23 48.08 -16.86
CA LEU A 37 -15.41 48.17 -15.64
C LEU A 37 -14.35 47.06 -15.72
N SER A 38 -13.28 47.37 -16.43
CA SER A 38 -11.99 46.71 -16.29
C SER A 38 -11.41 47.05 -14.91
N GLY A 39 -11.85 46.31 -13.89
CA GLY A 39 -11.12 46.23 -12.63
C GLY A 39 -9.99 45.23 -12.81
N ALA A 40 -8.82 45.70 -13.20
CA ALA A 40 -7.60 44.95 -12.94
C ALA A 40 -7.57 44.74 -11.42
N ALA A 41 -7.77 43.50 -10.97
CA ALA A 41 -7.54 43.14 -9.58
C ALA A 41 -6.05 43.43 -9.33
N ALA A 42 -5.79 44.54 -8.65
CA ALA A 42 -4.50 44.79 -8.05
C ALA A 42 -4.12 43.54 -7.25
N PRO A 43 -2.85 43.11 -7.27
CA PRO A 43 -2.42 42.07 -6.35
C PRO A 43 -2.79 42.56 -4.96
N VAL A 44 -3.66 41.83 -4.28
CA VAL A 44 -3.94 42.07 -2.87
C VAL A 44 -2.60 41.90 -2.20
N ALA A 45 -1.96 43.01 -1.83
CA ALA A 45 -0.75 43.01 -1.05
C ALA A 45 -1.05 42.14 0.17
N ALA A 46 -0.37 40.99 0.28
CA ALA A 46 -0.39 40.20 1.50
C ALA A 46 -0.07 41.19 2.63
N ALA A 47 -1.02 41.39 3.54
CA ALA A 47 -0.79 42.22 4.70
C ALA A 47 0.48 41.70 5.37
N ALA A 48 1.55 42.49 5.35
CA ALA A 48 2.80 42.12 5.99
C ALA A 48 2.48 41.78 7.44
N ALA A 49 2.76 40.53 7.85
CA ALA A 49 2.61 40.14 9.23
C ALA A 49 3.44 41.10 10.09
N ALA A 50 2.84 41.64 11.15
CA ALA A 50 3.49 42.65 11.97
C ALA A 50 4.86 42.15 12.48
N GLN A 51 5.91 42.92 12.22
CA GLN A 51 7.25 42.65 12.74
C GLN A 51 7.23 42.80 14.26
N CYS A 52 7.61 41.74 14.96
CA CYS A 52 7.69 41.76 16.40
C CYS A 52 9.07 42.29 16.84
N THR A 53 9.12 43.14 17.86
CA THR A 53 10.36 43.76 18.35
C THR A 53 11.08 42.96 19.43
N ALA A 54 10.57 41.78 19.81
CA ALA A 54 11.23 40.92 20.78
C ALA A 54 12.44 40.19 20.17
N GLY A 55 13.40 39.82 21.03
CA GLY A 55 14.57 39.02 20.66
C GLY A 55 14.18 37.64 20.15
N TRP A 56 15.11 36.98 19.46
CA TRP A 56 14.86 35.65 18.91
C TRP A 56 14.91 34.58 20.00
N ALA A 57 14.01 33.61 19.90
CA ALA A 57 13.97 32.40 20.70
C ALA A 57 14.00 31.17 19.77
N GLY A 58 14.56 30.05 20.22
CA GLY A 58 14.53 28.81 19.48
C GLY A 58 15.78 27.97 19.71
N THR A 59 16.25 27.28 18.67
CA THR A 59 17.41 26.41 18.77
C THR A 59 18.39 26.61 17.63
N VAL A 60 19.67 26.54 17.97
CA VAL A 60 20.79 26.47 17.04
C VAL A 60 21.58 25.20 17.36
N GLU A 61 21.78 24.35 16.36
CA GLU A 61 22.66 23.19 16.45
C GLU A 61 23.93 23.48 15.65
N TYR A 62 25.07 23.32 16.30
CA TYR A 62 26.37 23.41 15.69
C TYR A 62 27.06 22.06 15.74
N SER A 63 27.61 21.62 14.62
CA SER A 63 28.44 20.42 14.57
C SER A 63 29.71 20.65 13.78
N ARG A 64 30.80 20.05 14.24
CA ARG A 64 32.08 20.00 13.55
C ARG A 64 32.53 18.54 13.50
N HIS A 65 32.67 18.03 12.29
CA HIS A 65 33.12 16.66 12.03
C HIS A 65 34.42 16.69 11.23
N GLN A 66 35.44 15.99 11.70
CA GLN A 66 36.68 15.76 10.97
C GLN A 66 36.96 14.26 10.88
N ALA A 67 36.99 13.73 9.66
CA ALA A 67 37.42 12.37 9.40
C ALA A 67 38.51 12.37 8.33
N SER A 68 39.69 11.89 8.69
CA SER A 68 40.80 11.77 7.73
C SER A 68 41.64 10.55 8.05
N SER A 69 42.15 9.91 6.99
CA SER A 69 43.12 8.83 7.12
C SER A 69 44.23 9.02 6.10
N ASP A 70 45.46 8.78 6.52
CA ASP A 70 46.64 8.78 5.66
C ASP A 70 47.43 7.49 5.84
N SER A 71 48.11 7.06 4.79
CA SER A 71 48.94 5.86 4.78
C SER A 71 50.24 6.14 4.05
N LYS A 72 51.37 5.98 4.75
CA LYS A 72 52.70 6.23 4.21
C LYS A 72 53.59 5.03 4.39
N THR A 73 54.10 4.49 3.29
CA THR A 73 55.11 3.42 3.31
C THR A 73 56.49 3.95 2.96
N VAL A 74 57.47 3.68 3.81
CA VAL A 74 58.88 4.04 3.61
C VAL A 74 59.76 2.79 3.69
N LYS A 75 60.88 2.79 2.95
CA LYS A 75 61.90 1.75 3.11
C LYS A 75 62.64 1.96 4.43
N ARG A 76 62.89 0.89 5.18
CA ARG A 76 63.64 0.99 6.43
C ARG A 76 65.10 1.39 6.15
N VAL A 77 65.73 2.05 7.12
CA VAL A 77 67.14 2.51 7.05
C VAL A 77 68.11 1.36 6.76
N SER A 78 67.77 0.12 7.18
CA SER A 78 68.54 -1.08 6.89
C SER A 78 68.53 -1.51 5.41
N GLY A 79 67.62 -0.96 4.59
CA GLY A 79 67.38 -1.35 3.21
C GLY A 79 66.69 -2.70 3.03
N LYS A 80 66.41 -3.43 4.12
CA LYS A 80 65.96 -4.83 4.12
C LYS A 80 64.49 -5.01 4.52
N GLY A 81 63.69 -3.95 4.48
CA GLY A 81 62.31 -3.98 4.94
C GLY A 81 61.54 -2.70 4.59
N THR A 82 60.26 -2.69 4.97
CA THR A 82 59.36 -1.55 4.82
C THR A 82 58.68 -1.23 6.14
N GLU A 83 58.33 0.03 6.32
CA GLU A 83 57.53 0.53 7.43
C GLU A 83 56.35 1.28 6.84
N THR A 84 55.14 0.92 7.25
CA THR A 84 53.89 1.57 6.83
C THR A 84 53.22 2.20 8.03
N THR A 85 53.11 3.52 8.02
CA THR A 85 52.40 4.31 9.03
C THR A 85 51.01 4.62 8.51
N ASN A 86 49.99 4.17 9.22
CA ASN A 86 48.59 4.49 8.98
C ASN A 86 48.10 5.44 10.08
N GLY A 87 47.83 6.68 9.73
CA GLY A 87 47.21 7.65 10.63
C GLY A 87 45.72 7.75 10.35
N SER A 88 44.91 7.84 11.40
CA SER A 88 43.49 8.16 11.29
C SER A 88 43.08 9.13 12.39
N ILE A 89 42.24 10.10 12.04
CA ILE A 89 41.66 11.08 12.95
C ILE A 89 40.15 11.04 12.73
N ASN A 90 39.41 10.92 13.82
CA ASN A 90 37.96 11.12 13.88
C ASN A 90 37.65 12.09 15.02
N ASP A 91 37.19 13.29 14.71
CA ASP A 91 36.82 14.35 15.67
C ASP A 91 35.35 14.73 15.46
N ASP A 92 34.53 14.50 16.48
CA ASP A 92 33.09 14.75 16.52
C ASP A 92 32.76 15.73 17.64
N TYR A 93 32.44 16.97 17.27
CA TYR A 93 31.98 18.01 18.18
C TYR A 93 30.54 18.38 17.85
N VAL A 94 29.63 18.30 18.81
CA VAL A 94 28.23 18.68 18.65
C VAL A 94 27.80 19.57 19.81
N ALA A 95 27.16 20.68 19.48
CA ALA A 95 26.58 21.60 20.45
C ALA A 95 25.12 21.90 20.10
N HIS A 96 24.24 21.74 21.09
CA HIS A 96 22.85 22.17 21.03
C HIS A 96 22.70 23.45 21.85
N VAL A 97 22.30 24.54 21.20
CA VAL A 97 22.15 25.85 21.81
C VAL A 97 20.68 26.22 21.85
N ALA A 98 20.14 26.37 23.06
CA ALA A 98 18.85 26.99 23.28
C ALA A 98 19.01 28.51 23.23
N VAL A 99 18.26 29.15 22.35
CA VAL A 99 18.28 30.61 22.13
C VAL A 99 17.06 31.19 22.82
N ARG A 100 17.25 32.24 23.60
CA ARG A 100 16.17 32.98 24.27
C ARG A 100 16.32 34.48 24.05
N PRO A 101 15.22 35.26 24.12
CA PRO A 101 15.31 36.70 24.08
C PRO A 101 16.07 37.20 25.31
N ALA A 102 16.96 38.18 25.12
CA ALA A 102 17.54 38.91 26.23
C ALA A 102 16.47 39.81 26.90
N PRO A 103 16.63 40.14 28.19
CA PRO A 103 15.67 40.98 28.93
C PRO A 103 15.44 42.37 28.32
N ASP A 104 16.39 42.87 27.53
CA ASP A 104 16.34 44.16 26.82
C ASP A 104 15.60 44.08 25.47
N GLY A 105 15.25 42.87 25.01
CA GLY A 105 14.44 42.62 23.82
C GLY A 105 15.16 42.76 22.47
N GLU A 106 16.37 43.29 22.42
CA GLU A 106 17.14 43.44 21.16
C GLU A 106 18.05 42.25 20.87
N TYR A 107 18.59 41.61 21.92
CA TYR A 107 19.57 40.54 21.78
C TYR A 107 18.99 39.15 22.09
N SER A 108 19.75 38.11 21.76
CA SER A 108 19.43 36.74 22.11
C SER A 108 20.55 36.14 22.97
N LEU A 109 20.17 35.45 24.04
CA LEU A 109 21.08 34.71 24.91
C LEU A 109 21.05 33.23 24.50
N GLY A 110 22.22 32.60 24.46
CA GLY A 110 22.35 31.17 24.21
C GLY A 110 22.67 30.38 25.47
N THR A 111 22.14 29.17 25.59
CA THR A 111 22.59 28.18 26.57
C THR A 111 22.93 26.89 25.83
N ALA A 112 24.19 26.45 25.93
CA ALA A 112 24.74 25.36 25.15
C ALA A 112 24.95 24.09 25.99
N ASN A 113 24.58 22.96 25.38
CA ASN A 113 24.98 21.62 25.78
C ASN A 113 25.93 21.07 24.73
N ILE A 114 27.16 20.72 25.13
CA ILE A 114 28.27 20.40 24.24
C ILE A 114 28.76 18.98 24.53
N ASN A 115 28.96 18.22 23.46
CA ASN A 115 29.55 16.89 23.49
C ASN A 115 30.70 16.82 22.48
N LEU A 116 31.84 16.30 22.91
CA LEU A 116 33.04 16.10 22.11
C LEU A 116 33.53 14.66 22.24
N SER A 117 33.82 14.03 21.11
CA SER A 117 34.63 12.82 21.03
C SER A 117 35.64 12.94 19.90
N ALA A 118 36.92 13.00 20.25
CA ALA A 118 38.01 13.00 19.30
C ALA A 118 38.92 11.79 19.53
N THR A 119 39.26 11.07 18.46
CA THR A 119 40.16 9.94 18.47
C THR A 119 41.16 10.07 17.34
N ALA A 120 42.45 10.06 17.68
CA ALA A 120 43.54 9.92 16.72
C ALA A 120 44.22 8.56 16.94
N THR A 121 44.34 7.76 15.89
CA THR A 121 45.01 6.46 15.93
C THR A 121 46.11 6.42 14.88
N GLU A 122 47.33 6.15 15.32
CA GLU A 122 48.47 5.87 14.46
C GLU A 122 48.84 4.38 14.59
N THR A 123 48.89 3.68 13.48
CA THR A 123 49.33 2.29 13.40
C THR A 123 50.57 2.19 12.52
N ILE A 124 51.70 1.84 13.12
CA ILE A 124 52.96 1.60 12.42
C ILE A 124 53.16 0.09 12.26
N ASN A 125 53.15 -0.38 11.02
CA ASN A 125 53.46 -1.75 10.65
C ASN A 125 54.87 -1.81 10.05
N SER A 126 55.77 -2.52 10.71
CA SER A 126 57.12 -2.77 10.23
C SER A 126 57.26 -4.20 9.76
N ASN A 127 57.85 -4.40 8.58
CA ASN A 127 58.15 -5.70 7.98
C ASN A 127 59.60 -5.73 7.53
N ASP A 128 60.38 -6.64 8.10
CA ASP A 128 61.80 -6.77 7.89
C ASP A 128 62.17 -8.17 7.40
N GLN A 129 63.15 -8.24 6.49
CA GLN A 129 63.68 -9.48 5.93
C GLN A 129 65.19 -9.59 6.22
N MET A 130 65.68 -10.82 6.45
CA MET A 130 67.12 -11.10 6.56
C MET A 130 67.88 -10.33 7.67
N ILE A 131 67.27 -10.23 8.87
CA ILE A 131 67.85 -9.49 10.01
C ILE A 131 68.51 -10.38 11.08
N CYS A 132 68.25 -11.70 11.11
CA CYS A 132 68.88 -12.61 12.09
C CYS A 132 70.30 -13.02 11.65
N PRO A 133 71.39 -12.48 12.24
CA PRO A 133 72.74 -12.60 11.66
C PRO A 133 73.39 -13.99 11.82
N HIS A 134 72.75 -14.91 12.56
CA HIS A 134 73.33 -16.20 12.97
C HIS A 134 72.46 -17.42 12.61
N GLU A 135 71.36 -17.22 11.85
CA GLU A 135 70.46 -18.31 11.43
C GLU A 135 70.62 -18.58 9.91
N ARG A 136 70.70 -19.87 9.51
CA ARG A 136 70.87 -20.28 8.10
C ARG A 136 69.57 -20.20 7.27
N THR A 137 68.42 -20.11 7.93
CA THR A 137 67.09 -20.05 7.30
C THR A 137 66.57 -18.61 7.25
N MET A 138 66.09 -18.19 6.08
CA MET A 138 65.47 -16.87 5.94
C MET A 138 64.24 -16.74 6.83
N ARG A 139 64.16 -15.62 7.58
CA ARG A 139 63.03 -15.32 8.45
C ARG A 139 62.51 -13.92 8.17
N GLN A 140 61.18 -13.80 8.12
CA GLN A 140 60.49 -12.53 8.08
C GLN A 140 60.15 -12.13 9.52
N MET A 141 60.41 -10.86 9.83
CA MET A 141 60.06 -10.26 11.11
C MET A 141 58.99 -9.20 10.88
N SER A 142 57.98 -9.19 11.73
CA SER A 142 56.99 -8.12 11.73
C SER A 142 56.84 -7.53 13.13
N GLY A 143 56.47 -6.26 13.16
CA GLY A 143 56.10 -5.54 14.36
C GLY A 143 54.98 -4.57 14.05
N GLN A 144 53.96 -4.54 14.90
CA GLN A 144 52.85 -3.59 14.81
C GLN A 144 52.83 -2.75 16.08
N PHE A 145 52.77 -1.44 15.92
CA PHE A 145 52.67 -0.48 17.02
C PHE A 145 51.41 0.34 16.79
N VAL A 146 50.55 0.42 17.80
CA VAL A 146 49.32 1.22 17.76
C VAL A 146 49.42 2.26 18.86
N SER A 147 49.41 3.53 18.48
CA SER A 147 49.23 4.66 19.39
C SER A 147 47.83 5.23 19.18
N LYS A 148 47.10 5.40 20.27
CA LYS A 148 45.75 5.97 20.27
C LYS A 148 45.72 7.12 21.26
N ASN A 149 45.27 8.29 20.81
CA ASN A 149 44.98 9.44 21.64
C ASN A 149 43.49 9.75 21.56
N GLU A 150 42.86 9.98 22.70
CA GLU A 150 41.44 10.29 22.81
C GLU A 150 41.25 11.60 23.58
N ARG A 151 40.32 12.45 23.12
CA ARG A 151 39.78 13.57 23.89
C ARG A 151 38.27 13.40 23.98
N ARG A 152 37.72 13.59 25.18
CA ARG A 152 36.28 13.51 25.42
C ARG A 152 35.86 14.67 26.29
N GLY A 153 34.65 15.17 26.08
CA GLY A 153 34.12 16.27 26.87
C GLY A 153 32.60 16.29 26.82
N ASN A 154 31.98 16.55 27.97
CA ASN A 154 30.56 16.81 28.06
C ASN A 154 30.34 17.98 29.02
N ALA A 155 29.66 19.01 28.56
CA ALA A 155 29.27 20.14 29.40
C ALA A 155 27.85 20.56 29.07
N SER A 156 27.12 21.01 30.08
CA SER A 156 25.73 21.43 29.95
C SER A 156 25.52 22.78 30.62
N GLY A 157 24.52 23.53 30.15
CA GLY A 157 24.15 24.82 30.73
C GLY A 157 25.20 25.93 30.54
N LEU A 158 26.09 25.81 29.54
CA LEU A 158 27.13 26.81 29.29
C LEU A 158 26.54 28.04 28.61
N GLU A 159 26.99 29.24 28.99
CA GLU A 159 26.58 30.47 28.31
C GLU A 159 27.18 30.53 26.90
N ALA A 160 26.33 30.67 25.89
CA ALA A 160 26.73 30.76 24.49
C ALA A 160 26.23 32.07 23.88
N GLY A 161 27.07 32.68 23.03
CA GLY A 161 26.68 33.83 22.23
C GLY A 161 25.92 33.37 20.98
N VAL A 162 24.76 33.98 20.72
CA VAL A 162 24.01 33.77 19.49
C VAL A 162 23.66 35.14 18.91
N ASP A 163 24.30 35.46 17.78
CA ASP A 163 24.11 36.73 17.09
C ASP A 163 23.27 36.48 15.83
N ILE A 164 22.17 37.22 15.69
CA ILE A 164 21.27 37.13 14.53
C ILE A 164 21.16 38.52 13.94
N THR A 165 21.71 38.70 12.75
CA THR A 165 21.69 39.99 12.05
C THR A 165 20.76 39.90 10.85
N THR A 166 19.95 40.94 10.65
CA THR A 166 18.99 41.04 9.56
C THR A 166 19.27 42.31 8.78
N ASP A 167 19.41 42.20 7.45
CA ASP A 167 19.66 43.31 6.56
C ASP A 167 18.37 43.90 5.99
N ASN A 168 18.48 45.13 5.48
CA ASN A 168 17.34 45.89 4.96
C ASN A 168 16.71 45.28 3.69
N ASP A 169 17.42 44.41 2.96
CA ASP A 169 16.93 43.70 1.78
C ASP A 169 16.28 42.35 2.12
N GLY A 170 16.19 42.02 3.42
CA GLY A 170 15.54 40.83 3.95
C GLY A 170 16.46 39.61 4.08
N THR A 171 17.75 39.73 3.82
CA THR A 171 18.73 38.67 4.16
C THR A 171 19.04 38.67 5.65
N TYR A 172 19.53 37.55 6.15
CA TYR A 172 19.94 37.41 7.55
C TYR A 172 21.11 36.45 7.71
N SER A 173 21.88 36.64 8.78
CA SER A 173 22.91 35.70 9.21
C SER A 173 22.70 35.24 10.66
N VAL A 174 23.05 33.99 10.94
CA VAL A 174 23.03 33.37 12.26
C VAL A 174 24.46 32.96 12.61
N SER A 175 24.93 33.42 13.76
CA SER A 175 26.27 33.15 14.28
C SER A 175 26.18 32.56 15.68
N VAL A 176 27.06 31.61 15.99
CA VAL A 176 27.19 30.99 17.31
C VAL A 176 28.60 31.14 17.86
N ARG A 177 28.72 31.40 19.16
CA ARG A 177 29.96 31.47 19.93
C ARG A 177 29.84 30.58 21.17
N LEU A 178 30.55 29.46 21.15
CA LEU A 178 30.57 28.48 22.23
C LEU A 178 31.80 28.72 23.12
N PRO A 179 31.68 28.64 24.45
CA PRO A 179 32.80 28.89 25.36
C PRO A 179 33.75 27.70 25.45
N GLU A 180 34.91 27.93 26.05
CA GLU A 180 35.82 26.85 26.47
C GLU A 180 35.20 26.04 27.61
N PHE A 181 35.50 24.75 27.68
CA PHE A 181 35.04 23.89 28.78
C PHE A 181 36.04 22.78 29.11
N GLN A 182 35.88 22.16 30.28
CA GLN A 182 36.76 21.10 30.75
C GLN A 182 36.37 19.74 30.16
N GLY A 183 37.36 19.01 29.64
CA GLY A 183 37.24 17.65 29.16
C GLY A 183 38.33 16.75 29.74
N THR A 184 38.45 15.55 29.19
CA THR A 184 39.50 14.59 29.52
C THR A 184 40.28 14.20 28.26
N ALA A 185 41.58 14.05 28.41
CA ALA A 185 42.47 13.48 27.41
C ALA A 185 43.04 12.17 27.95
N SER A 186 43.07 11.14 27.11
CA SER A 186 43.66 9.85 27.44
C SER A 186 44.37 9.25 26.24
N GLY A 187 45.10 8.16 26.45
CA GLY A 187 45.79 7.51 25.36
C GLY A 187 46.24 6.10 25.70
N SER A 188 46.63 5.36 24.69
CA SER A 188 47.18 4.02 24.84
C SER A 188 48.18 3.72 23.75
N ASN A 189 49.25 3.05 24.13
CA ASN A 189 50.24 2.51 23.21
C ASN A 189 50.27 0.98 23.38
N SER A 190 50.16 0.25 22.27
CA SER A 190 50.35 -1.19 22.25
C SER A 190 51.34 -1.58 21.17
N ALA A 191 52.01 -2.71 21.40
CA ALA A 191 52.95 -3.29 20.44
C ALA A 191 52.68 -4.78 20.29
N SER A 192 52.95 -5.33 19.12
CA SER A 192 52.99 -6.77 18.89
C SER A 192 54.14 -7.11 17.96
N PHE A 193 54.73 -8.30 18.13
CA PHE A 193 55.90 -8.73 17.39
C PHE A 193 55.74 -10.17 16.91
N SER A 194 56.22 -10.47 15.71
CA SER A 194 56.29 -11.84 15.19
C SER A 194 57.62 -12.09 14.47
N GLY A 195 58.07 -13.34 14.48
CA GLY A 195 59.28 -13.79 13.77
C GLY A 195 60.62 -13.30 14.34
N GLN A 196 60.64 -12.70 15.53
CA GLN A 196 61.83 -12.10 16.14
C GLN A 196 62.92 -13.16 16.45
N CYS A 197 64.19 -12.83 16.19
CA CYS A 197 65.33 -13.75 16.43
C CYS A 197 65.51 -14.09 17.92
N LYS A 198 65.10 -13.18 18.81
CA LYS A 198 64.94 -13.40 20.25
C LYS A 198 63.54 -12.95 20.63
N SER A 199 62.84 -13.75 21.43
CA SER A 199 61.51 -13.39 21.92
C SER A 199 61.55 -12.02 22.58
N LYS A 200 60.66 -11.12 22.15
CA LYS A 200 60.44 -9.81 22.76
C LYS A 200 59.05 -9.83 23.37
N GLU A 201 58.96 -9.45 24.64
CA GLU A 201 57.67 -9.21 25.27
C GLU A 201 57.13 -7.84 24.84
N ALA A 202 55.86 -7.81 24.47
CA ALA A 202 55.17 -6.56 24.20
C ALA A 202 54.75 -5.91 25.53
N THR A 203 55.05 -4.62 25.69
CA THR A 203 54.54 -3.83 26.82
C THR A 203 53.45 -2.91 26.32
N ASN A 204 52.25 -3.05 26.88
CA ASN A 204 51.14 -2.14 26.62
C ASN A 204 51.10 -1.08 27.71
N GLN A 205 50.93 0.17 27.32
CA GLN A 205 50.82 1.31 28.24
C GLN A 205 49.50 2.01 28.02
N LYS A 206 48.80 2.32 29.11
CA LYS A 206 47.60 3.15 29.09
C LYS A 206 47.90 4.42 29.88
N ILE A 207 47.66 5.56 29.26
CA ILE A 207 47.67 6.86 29.91
C ILE A 207 46.27 7.05 30.50
N ALA A 208 46.21 7.27 31.82
CA ALA A 208 44.96 7.54 32.51
C ALA A 208 44.33 8.85 32.03
N ASP A 209 43.04 9.03 32.29
CA ASP A 209 42.33 10.25 31.93
C ASP A 209 42.92 11.45 32.68
N VAL A 210 43.44 12.43 31.94
CA VAL A 210 43.97 13.69 32.48
C VAL A 210 43.02 14.84 32.11
N PRO A 211 42.69 15.75 33.03
CA PRO A 211 41.91 16.94 32.70
C PRO A 211 42.55 17.77 31.57
N THR A 212 41.74 18.24 30.64
CA THR A 212 42.17 19.12 29.54
C THR A 212 41.13 20.20 29.28
N THR A 213 41.53 21.29 28.63
CA THR A 213 40.60 22.35 28.21
C THR A 213 40.28 22.18 26.73
N ILE A 214 38.99 22.24 26.39
CA ILE A 214 38.50 22.21 25.01
C ILE A 214 38.23 23.65 24.57
N ASP A 215 38.81 24.02 23.43
CA ASP A 215 38.79 25.39 22.90
C ASP A 215 37.38 25.88 22.55
N ALA A 216 37.17 27.20 22.67
CA ALA A 216 35.95 27.87 22.22
C ALA A 216 35.77 27.76 20.71
N MET A 217 34.53 27.54 20.26
CA MET A 217 34.18 27.44 18.84
C MET A 217 33.35 28.64 18.39
N ARG A 218 33.55 29.07 17.14
CA ARG A 218 32.77 30.14 16.50
C ARG A 218 32.46 29.75 15.06
N PHE A 219 31.20 29.90 14.66
CA PHE A 219 30.77 29.61 13.30
C PHE A 219 29.60 30.52 12.90
N SER A 220 29.46 30.81 11.62
CA SER A 220 28.43 31.72 11.10
C SER A 220 27.92 31.24 9.74
N SER A 221 26.63 31.45 9.49
CA SER A 221 26.04 31.24 8.16
C SER A 221 26.58 32.24 7.12
N SER A 222 26.37 31.98 5.83
CA SER A 222 26.81 32.88 4.74
C SER A 222 26.15 34.26 4.75
N GLY A 223 24.98 34.42 5.38
CA GLY A 223 24.21 35.66 5.34
C GLY A 223 23.38 35.83 4.07
N GLU A 224 23.31 34.82 3.22
CA GLU A 224 22.53 34.84 1.97
C GLU A 224 21.08 34.37 2.17
N ASP A 225 20.77 33.77 3.32
CA ASP A 225 19.44 33.28 3.67
C ASP A 225 18.45 34.45 3.77
N ARG A 226 17.25 34.29 3.21
CA ARG A 226 16.21 35.33 3.18
C ARG A 226 15.04 35.00 4.09
N MET A 227 14.53 36.02 4.78
CA MET A 227 13.29 35.93 5.55
C MET A 227 12.11 35.66 4.63
N GLN A 228 11.18 34.80 5.05
CA GLN A 228 9.93 34.60 4.30
C GLN A 228 9.01 35.81 4.50
N PRO A 229 8.59 36.53 3.43
CA PRO A 229 7.75 37.72 3.58
C PRO A 229 6.40 37.45 4.24
N SER A 230 5.88 36.22 4.12
CA SER A 230 4.64 35.77 4.75
C SER A 230 4.78 35.48 6.26
N ASP A 231 6.00 35.25 6.75
CA ASP A 231 6.29 34.98 8.17
C ASP A 231 7.68 35.54 8.55
N PRO A 232 7.83 36.88 8.66
CA PRO A 232 9.11 37.52 8.96
C PRO A 232 9.59 37.26 10.39
N ASN A 233 8.75 36.66 11.24
CA ASN A 233 9.06 36.36 12.64
C ASN A 233 9.60 34.94 12.82
N ARG A 234 9.93 34.21 11.74
CA ARG A 234 10.46 32.85 11.77
C ARG A 234 11.68 32.71 10.86
N LEU A 235 12.76 32.15 11.41
CA LEU A 235 13.97 31.81 10.66
C LEU A 235 14.26 30.32 10.80
N THR A 236 14.31 29.62 9.68
CA THR A 236 14.72 28.22 9.62
C THR A 236 15.71 28.05 8.50
N GLY A 237 16.83 27.39 8.76
CA GLY A 237 17.87 27.23 7.76
C GLY A 237 18.99 26.32 8.24
N ALA A 238 19.89 26.01 7.32
CA ALA A 238 21.08 25.24 7.57
C ALA A 238 22.23 25.75 6.69
N HIS A 239 23.43 25.84 7.25
CA HIS A 239 24.64 26.21 6.55
C HIS A 239 25.75 25.21 6.84
N SER A 240 26.51 24.80 5.84
CA SER A 240 27.60 23.83 6.01
C SER A 240 28.79 24.21 5.13
N VAL A 241 29.99 24.12 5.69
CA VAL A 241 31.25 24.39 5.00
C VAL A 241 32.20 23.22 5.23
N THR A 242 32.73 22.67 4.14
CA THR A 242 33.77 21.63 4.18
C THR A 242 35.09 22.19 3.68
N SER A 243 36.13 22.14 4.50
CA SER A 243 37.49 22.56 4.14
C SER A 243 38.54 21.71 4.86
N TYR A 244 39.61 21.33 4.15
CA TYR A 244 40.72 20.52 4.69
C TYR A 244 40.31 19.26 5.48
N GLY A 245 39.24 18.57 5.05
CA GLY A 245 38.73 17.35 5.70
C GLY A 245 37.92 17.60 6.99
N VAL A 246 37.63 18.86 7.30
CA VAL A 246 36.72 19.29 8.38
C VAL A 246 35.43 19.78 7.75
N THR A 247 34.29 19.32 8.26
CA THR A 247 32.96 19.82 7.91
C THR A 247 32.34 20.46 9.13
N GLU A 248 32.07 21.76 9.05
CA GLU A 248 31.35 22.52 10.06
C GLU A 248 29.94 22.78 9.55
N SER A 249 28.94 22.58 10.39
CA SER A 249 27.53 22.76 10.05
C SER A 249 26.79 23.51 11.15
N LEU A 250 25.87 24.36 10.73
CA LEU A 250 24.94 25.10 11.57
C LEU A 250 23.52 24.82 11.09
N ARG A 251 22.61 24.52 12.01
CA ARG A 251 21.17 24.43 11.74
C ARG A 251 20.44 25.28 12.74
N TRP A 252 19.43 26.03 12.31
CA TRP A 252 18.68 26.90 13.20
C TRP A 252 17.18 26.83 12.93
N ASN A 253 16.42 27.03 14.00
CA ASN A 253 14.98 27.19 13.99
C ASN A 253 14.62 28.20 15.08
N LEU A 254 14.39 29.44 14.67
CA LEU A 254 14.25 30.62 15.51
C LEU A 254 12.93 31.31 15.21
N ARG A 255 12.35 31.94 16.23
CA ARG A 255 11.13 32.73 16.11
C ARG A 255 11.13 33.94 17.02
N ARG A 256 10.26 34.91 16.72
CA ARG A 256 9.88 36.00 17.63
C ARG A 256 8.47 35.77 18.17
N CYS A 257 8.24 36.16 19.42
CA CYS A 257 6.90 36.32 20.01
C CYS A 257 6.02 35.06 20.11
N GLY A 258 6.63 33.87 20.12
CA GLY A 258 5.94 32.64 20.49
C GLY A 258 5.98 32.40 22.01
N GLY A 259 5.10 31.52 22.51
CA GLY A 259 5.16 31.11 23.92
C GLY A 259 6.39 30.25 24.25
N ASP A 260 6.44 29.74 25.47
CA ASP A 260 7.59 28.95 25.95
C ASP A 260 7.78 27.62 25.20
N LEU A 261 6.69 27.05 24.68
CA LEU A 261 6.69 25.79 23.94
C LEU A 261 6.49 26.00 22.44
N ARG A 262 7.12 25.16 21.62
CA ARG A 262 6.94 25.17 20.16
C ARG A 262 7.06 23.82 19.51
N LEU A 263 6.51 23.71 18.30
CA LEU A 263 6.68 22.55 17.45
C LEU A 263 7.86 22.79 16.50
N VAL A 264 8.86 21.92 16.59
CA VAL A 264 10.07 21.96 15.74
C VAL A 264 9.83 21.21 14.45
N ASP A 265 9.22 20.03 14.53
CA ASP A 265 8.95 19.15 13.39
C ASP A 265 7.77 18.22 13.65
N VAL A 266 7.18 17.72 12.56
CA VAL A 266 6.15 16.68 12.56
C VAL A 266 6.47 15.70 11.43
N LYS A 267 6.73 14.45 11.79
CA LYS A 267 7.04 13.35 10.86
C LYS A 267 6.04 12.21 11.01
N PHE A 268 5.90 11.43 9.95
CA PHE A 268 5.02 10.26 9.91
C PHE A 268 5.81 9.02 9.53
N GLU A 269 5.51 7.92 10.18
CA GLU A 269 6.12 6.62 9.89
C GLU A 269 5.05 5.55 9.79
N ASP A 270 5.22 4.56 8.92
CA ASP A 270 4.42 3.33 8.91
C ASP A 270 5.33 2.10 9.05
N MET A 271 4.72 0.95 9.34
CA MET A 271 5.45 -0.31 9.43
C MET A 271 5.69 -0.90 8.05
N ARG A 272 6.89 -1.46 7.85
CA ARG A 272 7.25 -2.19 6.63
C ARG A 272 6.68 -3.61 6.66
N PHE A 273 5.74 -3.91 5.77
CA PHE A 273 5.29 -5.28 5.55
C PHE A 273 6.43 -6.16 5.00
N PRO A 274 6.65 -7.41 5.50
CA PRO A 274 5.84 -8.15 6.47
C PRO A 274 6.38 -8.12 7.92
N THR A 275 7.31 -7.23 8.25
CA THR A 275 7.96 -7.21 9.56
C THR A 275 7.26 -6.22 10.48
N TRP A 276 6.54 -6.73 11.47
CA TRP A 276 5.86 -5.90 12.46
C TRP A 276 6.88 -5.03 13.22
N ASP A 277 6.49 -3.80 13.58
CA ASP A 277 7.34 -2.79 14.23
C ASP A 277 8.62 -2.38 13.45
N ALA A 278 8.80 -2.80 12.19
CA ALA A 278 9.86 -2.28 11.33
C ALA A 278 9.42 -0.92 10.72
N TRP A 279 9.50 0.13 11.53
CA TRP A 279 9.10 1.48 11.14
C TRP A 279 9.98 2.08 10.04
N LYS A 280 9.34 2.77 9.09
CA LYS A 280 9.97 3.59 8.06
C LYS A 280 9.27 4.93 7.96
N GLU A 281 10.01 5.97 7.65
CA GLU A 281 9.45 7.29 7.38
C GLU A 281 8.59 7.28 6.11
N ILE A 282 7.44 7.97 6.18
CA ILE A 282 6.51 8.13 5.07
C ILE A 282 6.93 9.36 4.27
N VAL A 283 7.29 9.12 3.02
CA VAL A 283 7.58 10.17 2.04
C VAL A 283 6.25 10.72 1.50
N GLU A 284 6.04 12.04 1.53
CA GLU A 284 4.76 12.69 1.18
C GLU A 284 4.20 12.26 -0.18
N GLN A 285 5.06 12.08 -1.19
CA GLN A 285 4.66 11.67 -2.54
C GLN A 285 4.15 10.22 -2.62
N VAL A 286 4.63 9.35 -1.72
CA VAL A 286 4.26 7.93 -1.68
C VAL A 286 3.04 7.73 -0.78
N GLY A 287 3.07 8.32 0.41
CA GLY A 287 2.02 8.13 1.42
C GLY A 287 2.05 6.76 2.10
N THR A 288 0.95 6.41 2.75
CA THR A 288 0.69 5.11 3.37
C THR A 288 -0.60 4.48 2.79
N ILE A 289 -0.94 3.28 3.25
CA ILE A 289 -2.15 2.56 2.84
C ILE A 289 -3.19 2.61 3.96
N ASP A 290 -4.44 2.81 3.57
CA ASP A 290 -5.61 2.72 4.41
C ASP A 290 -5.60 1.42 5.24
N GLY A 291 -5.74 1.58 6.56
CA GLY A 291 -5.68 0.48 7.53
C GLY A 291 -4.31 0.21 8.12
N ASN A 292 -3.24 0.84 7.61
CA ASN A 292 -1.94 0.80 8.28
C ASN A 292 -1.98 1.60 9.59
N ILE A 293 -1.18 1.15 10.56
CA ILE A 293 -0.87 1.96 11.74
C ILE A 293 0.24 2.95 11.36
N VAL A 294 -0.04 4.23 11.60
CA VAL A 294 0.87 5.34 11.36
C VAL A 294 1.34 5.88 12.71
N ARG A 295 2.65 6.03 12.88
CA ARG A 295 3.24 6.73 14.03
C ARG A 295 3.40 8.20 13.67
N LEU A 296 2.64 9.05 14.35
CA LEU A 296 2.73 10.49 14.28
C LEU A 296 3.75 10.94 15.33
N THR A 297 4.84 11.55 14.90
CA THR A 297 5.88 12.04 15.81
C THR A 297 6.01 13.55 15.69
N ALA A 298 5.77 14.25 16.79
CA ALA A 298 6.01 15.69 16.89
C ALA A 298 7.24 15.95 17.78
N VAL A 299 8.08 16.88 17.38
CA VAL A 299 9.21 17.35 18.20
C VAL A 299 8.81 18.66 18.87
N VAL A 300 8.76 18.65 20.20
CA VAL A 300 8.40 19.82 21.01
C VAL A 300 9.66 20.38 21.65
N ALA A 301 9.89 21.69 21.51
CA ALA A 301 10.96 22.40 22.20
C ALA A 301 10.39 23.27 23.33
N ASN A 302 11.14 23.39 24.43
CA ASN A 302 10.89 24.33 25.51
C ASN A 302 11.99 25.39 25.51
N ASP A 303 11.64 26.60 25.09
CA ASP A 303 12.54 27.74 25.01
C ASP A 303 12.61 28.53 26.34
N SER A 304 11.89 28.10 27.40
CA SER A 304 11.84 28.78 28.71
C SER A 304 12.93 28.29 29.68
N PRO A 305 13.24 29.06 30.75
CA PRO A 305 14.24 28.69 31.74
C PRO A 305 13.75 27.63 32.73
N ASP A 306 12.45 27.35 32.74
CA ASP A 306 11.81 26.39 33.65
C ASP A 306 11.35 25.16 32.88
N GLU A 307 11.22 24.04 33.57
CA GLU A 307 10.58 22.84 33.01
C GLU A 307 9.11 23.12 32.68
N LYS A 308 8.65 22.61 31.53
CA LYS A 308 7.28 22.79 31.06
C LYS A 308 6.61 21.46 30.76
N LEU A 309 5.32 21.37 31.13
CA LEU A 309 4.45 20.29 30.67
C LEU A 309 3.82 20.71 29.34
N ALA A 310 4.14 19.99 28.27
CA ALA A 310 3.57 20.19 26.94
C ALA A 310 2.51 19.13 26.68
N THR A 311 1.31 19.54 26.25
CA THR A 311 0.29 18.62 25.72
C THR A 311 0.22 18.79 24.21
N VAL A 312 0.53 17.73 23.46
CA VAL A 312 0.42 17.73 21.99
C VAL A 312 -0.86 17.04 21.58
N LYS A 313 -1.72 17.75 20.85
CA LYS A 313 -2.94 17.22 20.24
C LYS A 313 -2.71 17.04 18.75
N PHE A 314 -2.89 15.82 18.26
CA PHE A 314 -2.91 15.53 16.83
C PHE A 314 -4.34 15.59 16.33
N ARG A 315 -4.58 16.36 15.27
CA ARG A 315 -5.88 16.55 14.66
C ARG A 315 -5.83 16.31 13.17
N ASP A 316 -6.93 15.80 12.64
CA ASP A 316 -7.21 15.82 11.21
C ASP A 316 -7.96 17.12 10.88
N THR A 317 -7.33 18.01 10.10
CA THR A 317 -7.93 19.29 9.71
C THR A 317 -8.49 19.23 8.30
N TYR A 318 -9.67 19.83 8.13
CA TYR A 318 -10.30 19.97 6.82
C TYR A 318 -10.07 21.36 6.23
N LYS A 319 -9.41 22.27 6.97
CA LYS A 319 -9.18 23.64 6.50
C LYS A 319 -8.43 23.65 5.19
N GLY A 320 -9.00 24.35 4.22
CA GLY A 320 -8.51 24.45 2.84
C GLY A 320 -8.78 23.20 1.99
N ASP A 321 -9.57 22.24 2.46
CA ASP A 321 -10.23 21.27 1.60
C ASP A 321 -11.33 21.98 0.79
N LYS A 322 -11.50 21.59 -0.47
CA LYS A 322 -12.45 22.23 -1.40
C LYS A 322 -13.91 22.04 -0.96
N TRP A 323 -14.22 20.91 -0.34
CA TRP A 323 -15.58 20.49 -0.04
C TRP A 323 -15.89 20.60 1.46
N ASP A 324 -14.95 20.17 2.28
CA ASP A 324 -15.17 20.02 3.73
C ASP A 324 -14.44 21.11 4.54
N GLY A 325 -14.00 22.19 3.90
CA GLY A 325 -13.24 23.30 4.49
C GLY A 325 -13.82 23.92 5.77
N ALA A 326 -15.14 23.79 5.97
CA ALA A 326 -15.88 24.29 7.13
C ALA A 326 -16.06 23.25 8.26
N LYS A 327 -15.73 21.97 8.03
CA LYS A 327 -15.84 20.91 9.02
C LYS A 327 -14.82 21.14 10.16
N PRO A 328 -15.23 20.97 11.43
CA PRO A 328 -14.30 21.13 12.55
C PRO A 328 -13.20 20.07 12.53
N ASP A 329 -12.02 20.44 13.04
CA ASP A 329 -10.87 19.55 13.13
C ASP A 329 -11.17 18.35 14.05
N GLY A 330 -11.01 17.13 13.54
CA GLY A 330 -11.21 15.90 14.31
C GLY A 330 -10.00 15.57 15.17
N LEU A 331 -10.19 15.26 16.45
CA LEU A 331 -9.09 14.83 17.32
C LEU A 331 -8.69 13.38 17.00
N LEU A 332 -7.42 13.16 16.68
CA LEU A 332 -6.85 11.82 16.47
C LEU A 332 -6.29 11.22 17.77
N GLY A 333 -5.76 12.09 18.64
CA GLY A 333 -5.28 11.73 19.97
C GLY A 333 -4.45 12.84 20.58
N GLU A 334 -4.11 12.69 21.85
CA GLU A 334 -3.29 13.64 22.58
C GLU A 334 -2.28 12.92 23.47
N VAL A 335 -1.11 13.53 23.64
CA VAL A 335 -0.03 12.99 24.47
C VAL A 335 0.64 14.15 25.19
N SER A 336 0.86 13.99 26.50
CA SER A 336 1.55 14.98 27.33
C SER A 336 2.97 14.52 27.63
N VAL A 337 3.92 15.45 27.57
CA VAL A 337 5.33 15.22 27.87
C VAL A 337 5.90 16.37 28.67
N THR A 338 6.79 16.08 29.60
CA THR A 338 7.57 17.09 30.30
C THR A 338 8.83 17.40 29.51
N VAL A 339 9.02 18.68 29.17
CA VAL A 339 10.15 19.18 28.38
C VAL A 339 11.01 20.05 29.28
N PRO A 340 12.25 19.63 29.60
CA PRO A 340 13.18 20.43 30.39
C PRO A 340 13.51 21.77 29.71
N ALA A 341 13.99 22.72 30.50
CA ALA A 341 14.39 24.04 30.03
C ALA A 341 15.46 23.94 28.92
N GLY A 342 15.21 24.61 27.78
CA GLY A 342 16.12 24.62 26.63
C GLY A 342 16.22 23.29 25.86
N GLU A 343 15.47 22.26 26.23
CA GLU A 343 15.53 20.94 25.58
C GLU A 343 14.38 20.72 24.58
N GLN A 344 14.52 19.64 23.80
CA GLN A 344 13.48 19.11 22.92
C GLN A 344 13.09 17.70 23.34
N ARG A 345 11.81 17.35 23.14
CA ARG A 345 11.30 15.99 23.33
C ARG A 345 10.46 15.56 22.13
N GLU A 346 10.62 14.30 21.75
CA GLU A 346 9.71 13.66 20.80
C GLU A 346 8.44 13.19 21.52
N VAL A 347 7.32 13.41 20.86
CA VAL A 347 6.00 12.95 21.28
C VAL A 347 5.45 12.06 20.17
N GLN A 348 5.08 10.83 20.51
CA GLN A 348 4.66 9.82 19.54
C GLN A 348 3.23 9.35 19.82
N LEU A 349 2.39 9.34 18.79
CA LEU A 349 1.04 8.78 18.81
C LEU A 349 0.92 7.71 17.70
N LYS A 350 0.43 6.52 18.05
CA LYS A 350 0.03 5.51 17.05
C LYS A 350 -1.42 5.77 16.65
N TRP A 351 -1.65 5.97 15.37
CA TRP A 351 -2.95 6.26 14.78
C TRP A 351 -3.30 5.22 13.71
N ASP A 352 -4.55 4.76 13.71
CA ASP A 352 -5.06 3.84 12.70
C ASP A 352 -5.65 4.62 11.52
N SER A 353 -5.05 4.46 10.34
CA SER A 353 -5.48 5.14 9.11
C SER A 353 -6.73 4.53 8.46
N SER A 354 -7.37 3.53 9.08
CA SER A 354 -8.58 2.88 8.59
C SER A 354 -9.71 3.86 8.24
N GLY A 355 -10.15 3.82 6.99
CA GLY A 355 -11.19 4.65 6.39
C GLY A 355 -10.73 6.01 5.88
N TYR A 356 -9.48 6.43 6.12
CA TYR A 356 -9.06 7.81 5.80
C TYR A 356 -8.78 8.07 4.33
N ALA A 357 -8.75 7.05 3.47
CA ALA A 357 -8.76 7.22 2.01
C ALA A 357 -10.12 7.72 1.47
N TRP A 358 -11.15 7.77 2.32
CA TRP A 358 -12.51 8.14 1.92
C TRP A 358 -13.10 9.18 2.88
N PHE A 359 -14.02 9.98 2.37
CA PHE A 359 -14.97 10.70 3.21
C PHE A 359 -16.09 9.75 3.66
N ASP A 360 -16.80 10.08 4.74
CA ASP A 360 -17.89 9.25 5.27
C ASP A 360 -19.06 9.06 4.27
N ASP A 361 -19.16 9.93 3.27
CA ASP A 361 -20.12 9.83 2.17
C ASP A 361 -19.62 8.99 0.97
N GLY A 362 -18.45 8.36 1.08
CA GLY A 362 -17.85 7.50 0.07
C GLY A 362 -17.07 8.25 -1.03
N ARG A 363 -16.98 9.58 -0.98
CA ARG A 363 -16.13 10.34 -1.91
C ARG A 363 -14.64 10.05 -1.66
N PRO A 364 -13.79 10.03 -2.71
CA PRO A 364 -12.37 9.80 -2.55
C PRO A 364 -11.69 10.95 -1.80
N ARG A 365 -10.77 10.61 -0.89
CA ARG A 365 -9.99 11.57 -0.10
C ARG A 365 -8.50 11.38 -0.35
N LEU A 366 -7.97 12.17 -1.28
CA LEU A 366 -6.61 12.00 -1.81
C LEU A 366 -5.50 12.49 -0.86
N MET A 367 -5.84 13.33 0.12
CA MET A 367 -4.87 13.95 1.02
C MET A 367 -5.50 14.24 2.38
N GLN A 368 -4.78 13.89 3.43
CA GLN A 368 -5.08 14.16 4.82
C GLN A 368 -4.16 15.28 5.30
N ARG A 369 -4.66 16.18 6.13
CA ARG A 369 -3.87 17.27 6.70
C ARG A 369 -3.81 17.04 8.20
N ILE A 370 -2.68 16.53 8.65
CA ILE A 370 -2.48 16.24 10.07
C ILE A 370 -1.87 17.48 10.70
N LYS A 371 -2.59 18.04 11.68
CA LYS A 371 -2.18 19.20 12.45
C LYS A 371 -1.79 18.76 13.85
N ALA A 372 -0.55 19.02 14.24
CA ALA A 372 -0.12 18.96 15.64
C ALA A 372 -0.34 20.32 16.28
N GLU A 373 -0.95 20.36 17.46
CA GLU A 373 -1.11 21.55 18.29
C GLU A 373 -0.42 21.29 19.63
N VAL A 374 0.45 22.21 20.08
CA VAL A 374 1.02 22.15 21.43
C VAL A 374 0.30 23.15 22.33
N GLU A 375 -0.13 22.66 23.50
CA GLU A 375 -0.79 23.44 24.53
C GLU A 375 0.07 23.53 25.80
N ASP A 376 0.06 24.70 26.44
CA ASP A 376 0.54 24.93 27.81
C ASP A 376 -0.67 25.33 28.66
N LYS A 377 -0.91 24.64 29.79
CA LYS A 377 -2.05 24.89 30.70
C LYS A 377 -3.40 24.98 29.98
N GLY A 378 -3.61 24.14 28.96
CA GLY A 378 -4.86 24.07 28.18
C GLY A 378 -5.05 25.22 27.18
N LYS A 379 -4.05 26.08 26.98
CA LYS A 379 -4.05 27.12 25.95
C LYS A 379 -3.13 26.72 24.81
N LYS A 380 -3.63 26.76 23.58
CA LYS A 380 -2.80 26.54 22.38
C LYS A 380 -1.70 27.59 22.28
N ILE A 381 -0.46 27.13 22.14
CA ILE A 381 0.74 27.96 22.04
C ILE A 381 1.29 27.97 20.62
N ASP A 382 1.30 26.82 19.95
CA ASP A 382 1.84 26.67 18.59
C ASP A 382 1.12 25.53 17.85
N ASP A 383 1.16 25.55 16.52
CA ASP A 383 0.64 24.48 15.69
C ASP A 383 1.46 24.27 14.41
N MET A 384 1.45 23.04 13.89
CA MET A 384 2.12 22.67 12.65
C MET A 384 1.27 21.68 11.86
N THR A 385 1.05 21.96 10.58
CA THR A 385 0.32 21.08 9.67
C THR A 385 1.26 20.43 8.66
N ARG A 386 1.04 19.14 8.39
CA ARG A 386 1.71 18.37 7.35
C ARG A 386 0.69 17.55 6.57
N ASN A 387 0.91 17.41 5.27
CA ASN A 387 0.09 16.55 4.45
C ASN A 387 0.53 15.10 4.60
N LEU A 388 -0.43 14.21 4.57
CA LEU A 388 -0.22 12.77 4.48
C LEU A 388 -1.16 12.25 3.40
N LYS A 389 -0.65 11.41 2.51
CA LYS A 389 -1.46 10.70 1.53
C LYS A 389 -1.81 9.31 2.07
N VAL A 390 -3.08 8.96 2.07
CA VAL A 390 -3.58 7.63 2.39
C VAL A 390 -4.24 7.04 1.15
N ALA A 391 -3.62 6.04 0.53
CA ALA A 391 -4.21 5.33 -0.60
C ALA A 391 -5.16 4.22 -0.09
N PRO A 392 -6.25 3.89 -0.80
CA PRO A 392 -7.15 2.83 -0.36
C PRO A 392 -6.46 1.46 -0.31
N LYS A 393 -7.04 0.52 0.45
CA LYS A 393 -6.58 -0.87 0.52
C LYS A 393 -6.50 -1.47 -0.89
N PRO A 394 -5.45 -2.26 -1.19
CA PRO A 394 -5.38 -2.96 -2.47
C PRO A 394 -6.53 -3.97 -2.58
N LEU A 395 -7.12 -4.08 -3.78
CA LEU A 395 -8.11 -5.11 -4.05
C LEU A 395 -7.47 -6.31 -4.70
N VAL A 396 -7.63 -7.48 -4.08
CA VAL A 396 -7.28 -8.75 -4.72
C VAL A 396 -8.53 -9.32 -5.39
N LEU A 397 -8.43 -9.57 -6.69
CA LEU A 397 -9.57 -9.93 -7.53
C LEU A 397 -9.50 -11.42 -7.88
N VAL A 398 -10.49 -12.20 -7.44
CA VAL A 398 -10.46 -13.66 -7.41
C VAL A 398 -11.45 -14.22 -8.43
N HIS A 399 -10.95 -14.79 -9.53
CA HIS A 399 -11.79 -15.33 -10.60
C HIS A 399 -12.43 -16.68 -10.25
N GLY A 400 -13.45 -17.06 -11.02
CA GLY A 400 -14.20 -18.32 -10.86
C GLY A 400 -13.75 -19.47 -11.75
N LEU A 401 -14.66 -20.43 -11.94
CA LEU A 401 -14.54 -21.58 -12.83
C LEU A 401 -14.31 -21.11 -14.28
N TRP A 402 -13.46 -21.83 -15.03
CA TRP A 402 -13.20 -21.59 -16.46
C TRP A 402 -12.83 -20.15 -16.80
N SER A 403 -12.05 -19.55 -15.93
CA SER A 403 -11.65 -18.15 -16.03
C SER A 403 -10.21 -17.99 -15.58
N ASN A 404 -9.70 -16.77 -15.75
CA ASN A 404 -8.36 -16.36 -15.34
C ASN A 404 -8.36 -14.86 -15.01
N TRP A 405 -7.19 -14.34 -14.65
CA TRP A 405 -6.99 -12.95 -14.27
C TRP A 405 -7.51 -11.92 -15.29
N ARG A 406 -7.55 -12.26 -16.59
CA ARG A 406 -8.00 -11.34 -17.65
C ARG A 406 -9.47 -10.94 -17.53
N ALA A 407 -10.29 -11.74 -16.83
CA ALA A 407 -11.68 -11.37 -16.53
C ALA A 407 -11.79 -10.05 -15.73
N TRP A 408 -10.70 -9.64 -15.08
CA TRP A 408 -10.60 -8.40 -14.31
C TRP A 408 -9.88 -7.28 -15.05
N GLY A 409 -9.54 -7.44 -16.34
CA GLY A 409 -8.74 -6.47 -17.11
C GLY A 409 -9.20 -5.01 -16.99
N PRO A 410 -10.50 -4.70 -17.03
CA PRO A 410 -10.99 -3.31 -16.89
C PRO A 410 -10.80 -2.71 -15.48
N TRP A 411 -10.59 -3.52 -14.44
CA TRP A 411 -10.70 -3.07 -13.05
C TRP A 411 -9.67 -2.03 -12.66
N GLN A 412 -8.43 -2.13 -13.13
CA GLN A 412 -7.44 -1.12 -12.79
C GLN A 412 -7.87 0.28 -13.27
N ASN A 413 -8.53 0.37 -14.43
CA ASN A 413 -9.09 1.64 -14.92
C ASN A 413 -10.28 2.11 -14.08
N ILE A 414 -11.16 1.18 -13.68
CA ILE A 414 -12.29 1.47 -12.79
C ILE A 414 -11.79 2.06 -11.46
N LEU A 415 -10.77 1.46 -10.83
CA LEU A 415 -10.21 1.96 -9.57
C LEU A 415 -9.53 3.32 -9.74
N THR A 416 -8.78 3.49 -10.82
CA THR A 416 -8.10 4.77 -11.11
C THR A 416 -9.08 5.92 -11.32
N THR A 417 -10.19 5.68 -12.01
CA THR A 417 -11.23 6.70 -12.25
C THR A 417 -12.11 6.96 -11.03
N SER A 418 -12.26 5.97 -10.14
CA SER A 418 -13.07 6.10 -8.92
C SER A 418 -12.34 6.77 -7.76
N HIS A 419 -11.01 6.67 -7.70
CA HIS A 419 -10.18 7.29 -6.66
C HIS A 419 -8.90 7.92 -7.23
N SER A 420 -7.89 7.09 -7.52
CA SER A 420 -6.60 7.54 -8.05
C SER A 420 -5.79 6.36 -8.59
N TYR A 421 -4.67 6.66 -9.26
CA TYR A 421 -3.70 5.66 -9.71
C TYR A 421 -3.10 4.80 -8.58
N ASP A 422 -3.21 5.25 -7.34
CA ASP A 422 -2.68 4.53 -6.17
C ASP A 422 -3.64 3.43 -5.68
N TRP A 423 -4.90 3.45 -6.12
CA TRP A 423 -5.83 2.37 -5.85
C TRP A 423 -5.61 1.22 -6.84
N LYS A 424 -5.09 0.10 -6.32
CA LYS A 424 -4.45 -0.93 -7.13
C LYS A 424 -5.19 -2.24 -7.09
N ALA A 425 -5.45 -2.76 -8.29
CA ALA A 425 -6.03 -4.07 -8.50
C ALA A 425 -4.93 -5.13 -8.54
N PHE A 426 -5.21 -6.29 -7.96
CA PHE A 426 -4.37 -7.48 -7.96
C PHE A 426 -5.19 -8.68 -8.43
N PRO A 427 -5.42 -8.82 -9.76
CA PRO A 427 -6.05 -10.01 -10.33
C PRO A 427 -5.19 -11.25 -10.08
N VAL A 428 -5.73 -12.25 -9.36
CA VAL A 428 -4.97 -13.46 -9.02
C VAL A 428 -4.56 -14.20 -10.30
N GLY A 429 -3.26 -14.46 -10.44
CA GLY A 429 -2.68 -15.10 -11.62
C GLY A 429 -2.14 -14.17 -12.71
N GLU A 430 -2.28 -12.84 -12.58
CA GLU A 430 -1.63 -11.89 -13.50
C GLU A 430 -0.09 -12.01 -13.40
N LYS A 431 0.43 -12.16 -12.18
CA LYS A 431 1.83 -12.51 -11.88
C LYS A 431 1.93 -13.95 -11.36
N PRO A 432 2.02 -14.95 -12.25
CA PRO A 432 1.90 -16.36 -11.84
C PRO A 432 3.00 -16.82 -10.88
N GLU A 433 4.15 -16.17 -10.84
CA GLU A 433 5.23 -16.40 -9.86
C GLU A 433 4.83 -16.10 -8.40
N HIS A 434 3.71 -15.41 -8.19
CA HIS A 434 3.16 -15.07 -6.89
C HIS A 434 1.89 -15.84 -6.54
N GLY A 435 1.48 -16.77 -7.40
CA GLY A 435 0.32 -17.60 -7.22
C GLY A 435 -0.56 -17.59 -8.47
N ARG A 436 -0.99 -18.79 -8.89
CA ARG A 436 -1.87 -18.96 -10.04
C ARG A 436 -2.94 -19.98 -9.73
N MET A 437 -4.18 -19.52 -9.65
CA MET A 437 -5.33 -20.41 -9.55
C MET A 437 -5.49 -21.22 -10.84
N ASN A 438 -5.79 -22.51 -10.69
CA ASN A 438 -6.17 -23.40 -11.78
C ASN A 438 -7.62 -23.86 -11.56
N THR A 439 -8.55 -23.12 -12.16
CA THR A 439 -9.98 -23.43 -12.19
C THR A 439 -10.45 -23.77 -13.61
N GLY A 440 -9.52 -24.11 -14.52
CA GLY A 440 -9.78 -24.44 -15.92
C GLY A 440 -9.29 -23.40 -16.93
N ASP A 441 -8.74 -22.26 -16.50
CA ASP A 441 -8.16 -21.16 -17.29
C ASP A 441 -9.08 -20.46 -18.33
N GLU A 442 -9.97 -21.18 -19.02
CA GLU A 442 -10.87 -20.66 -20.05
C GLU A 442 -12.13 -21.53 -20.22
N MET A 443 -13.19 -20.93 -20.79
CA MET A 443 -14.45 -21.62 -21.04
C MET A 443 -14.29 -22.77 -22.02
N GLY A 444 -14.78 -23.95 -21.62
CA GLY A 444 -14.71 -25.16 -22.43
C GLY A 444 -13.38 -25.92 -22.33
N ASN A 445 -12.44 -25.46 -21.51
CA ASN A 445 -11.29 -26.30 -21.14
C ASN A 445 -11.73 -27.30 -20.06
N PHE A 446 -11.74 -28.58 -20.43
CA PHE A 446 -12.15 -29.67 -19.56
C PHE A 446 -10.97 -30.51 -19.04
N GLY A 447 -9.79 -29.89 -18.94
CA GLY A 447 -8.60 -30.50 -18.35
C GLY A 447 -8.63 -30.54 -16.81
N PRO A 448 -7.65 -31.19 -16.17
CA PRO A 448 -7.53 -31.24 -14.72
C PRO A 448 -7.40 -29.86 -14.08
N THR A 449 -8.11 -29.67 -12.96
CA THR A 449 -8.13 -28.43 -12.19
C THR A 449 -7.71 -28.66 -10.75
N ASN A 450 -7.31 -27.60 -10.06
CA ASN A 450 -7.10 -27.63 -8.62
C ASN A 450 -8.44 -27.68 -7.87
N THR A 451 -8.42 -28.20 -6.64
CA THR A 451 -9.53 -28.07 -5.70
C THR A 451 -9.66 -26.63 -5.16
N ILE A 452 -10.79 -26.32 -4.51
CA ILE A 452 -11.01 -25.08 -3.77
C ILE A 452 -9.90 -24.87 -2.73
N ALA A 453 -9.51 -25.93 -2.02
CA ALA A 453 -8.45 -25.86 -1.00
C ALA A 453 -7.07 -25.56 -1.60
N GLN A 454 -6.72 -26.17 -2.73
CA GLN A 454 -5.47 -25.88 -3.44
C GLN A 454 -5.46 -24.45 -4.00
N ASN A 455 -6.55 -24.02 -4.63
CA ASN A 455 -6.66 -22.65 -5.12
C ASN A 455 -6.64 -21.60 -3.98
N ALA A 456 -7.09 -21.95 -2.78
CA ALA A 456 -7.01 -21.07 -1.62
C ALA A 456 -5.57 -20.83 -1.15
N VAL A 457 -4.66 -21.79 -1.36
CA VAL A 457 -3.23 -21.60 -1.13
C VAL A 457 -2.65 -20.59 -2.13
N GLU A 458 -3.01 -20.73 -3.41
CA GLU A 458 -2.61 -19.80 -4.48
C GLU A 458 -3.09 -18.38 -4.21
N LEU A 459 -4.35 -18.23 -3.77
CA LEU A 459 -4.89 -16.95 -3.33
C LEU A 459 -4.08 -16.36 -2.18
N GLY A 460 -3.72 -17.15 -1.17
CA GLY A 460 -2.91 -16.68 -0.04
C GLY A 460 -1.53 -16.17 -0.44
N ASN A 461 -0.88 -16.82 -1.41
CA ASN A 461 0.38 -16.35 -1.99
C ASN A 461 0.20 -14.99 -2.67
N TYR A 462 -0.90 -14.82 -3.42
CA TYR A 462 -1.19 -13.60 -4.15
C TYR A 462 -1.57 -12.43 -3.23
N VAL A 463 -2.33 -12.69 -2.15
CA VAL A 463 -2.62 -11.71 -1.09
C VAL A 463 -1.31 -11.20 -0.47
N ARG A 464 -0.39 -12.10 -0.13
CA ARG A 464 0.93 -11.70 0.41
C ARG A 464 1.74 -10.88 -0.60
N TYR A 465 1.61 -11.15 -1.89
CA TYR A 465 2.22 -10.33 -2.94
C TYR A 465 1.62 -8.91 -2.95
N ALA A 466 0.29 -8.77 -2.96
CA ALA A 466 -0.38 -7.47 -2.93
C ALA A 466 0.04 -6.61 -1.72
N GLN A 467 0.12 -7.24 -0.53
CA GLN A 467 0.59 -6.59 0.69
C GLN A 467 2.05 -6.11 0.59
N LYS A 468 2.95 -6.93 0.03
CA LYS A 468 4.36 -6.55 -0.18
C LYS A 468 4.51 -5.41 -1.18
N ASP A 469 3.79 -5.48 -2.30
CA ASP A 469 3.85 -4.49 -3.38
C ASP A 469 3.39 -3.11 -2.89
N ARG A 470 2.35 -3.07 -2.06
CA ARG A 470 1.76 -1.82 -1.56
C ARG A 470 2.18 -1.40 -0.16
N ASN A 471 2.98 -2.21 0.54
CA ASN A 471 3.22 -2.03 1.97
C ASN A 471 1.91 -1.95 2.79
N ALA A 472 0.96 -2.82 2.46
CA ALA A 472 -0.36 -2.86 3.09
C ALA A 472 -0.45 -4.00 4.11
N TRP A 473 -0.94 -3.71 5.31
CA TRP A 473 -1.22 -4.75 6.30
C TRP A 473 -2.58 -5.42 6.09
N HIS A 474 -3.54 -4.73 5.47
CA HIS A 474 -4.86 -5.26 5.16
C HIS A 474 -5.22 -5.05 3.70
N VAL A 475 -6.04 -5.95 3.15
CA VAL A 475 -6.52 -5.90 1.77
C VAL A 475 -8.02 -6.19 1.72
N ASP A 476 -8.66 -5.87 0.60
CA ASP A 476 -10.05 -6.28 0.32
C ASP A 476 -10.07 -7.35 -0.77
N LEU A 477 -11.01 -8.29 -0.68
CA LEU A 477 -11.26 -9.31 -1.69
C LEU A 477 -12.54 -9.01 -2.46
N VAL A 478 -12.46 -9.05 -3.79
CA VAL A 478 -13.62 -9.16 -4.67
C VAL A 478 -13.53 -10.46 -5.41
N ALA A 479 -14.52 -11.32 -5.22
CA ALA A 479 -14.48 -12.69 -5.66
C ALA A 479 -15.70 -13.01 -6.53
N HIS A 480 -15.46 -13.54 -7.73
CA HIS A 480 -16.51 -13.91 -8.66
C HIS A 480 -16.75 -15.42 -8.64
N SER A 481 -18.01 -15.83 -8.61
CA SER A 481 -18.41 -17.24 -8.75
C SER A 481 -17.69 -18.13 -7.72
N MET A 482 -17.09 -19.24 -8.17
CA MET A 482 -16.26 -20.16 -7.37
C MET A 482 -15.15 -19.43 -6.58
N GLY A 483 -14.66 -18.28 -7.05
CA GLY A 483 -13.67 -17.47 -6.36
C GLY A 483 -14.10 -17.13 -4.93
N GLY A 484 -15.40 -16.91 -4.69
CA GLY A 484 -15.90 -16.64 -3.34
C GLY A 484 -15.75 -17.82 -2.39
N LEU A 485 -15.97 -19.05 -2.85
CA LEU A 485 -15.73 -20.26 -2.04
C LEU A 485 -14.24 -20.44 -1.76
N ILE A 486 -13.37 -20.14 -2.73
CA ILE A 486 -11.92 -20.16 -2.58
C ILE A 486 -11.47 -19.13 -1.53
N SER A 487 -12.00 -17.90 -1.60
CA SER A 487 -11.74 -16.86 -0.59
C SER A 487 -12.23 -17.25 0.80
N ARG A 488 -13.43 -17.83 0.91
CA ARG A 488 -13.94 -18.36 2.19
C ARG A 488 -13.03 -19.44 2.76
N ARG A 489 -12.54 -20.35 1.91
CA ARG A 489 -11.61 -21.39 2.33
C ARG A 489 -10.29 -20.82 2.81
N TYR A 490 -9.74 -19.84 2.11
CA TYR A 490 -8.52 -19.14 2.50
C TYR A 490 -8.67 -18.48 3.88
N ILE A 491 -9.74 -17.69 4.06
CA ILE A 491 -10.04 -16.99 5.31
C ILE A 491 -10.11 -17.99 6.47
N HIS A 492 -10.91 -19.03 6.32
CA HIS A 492 -11.06 -20.06 7.34
C HIS A 492 -9.74 -20.78 7.66
N ALA A 493 -9.08 -21.34 6.64
CA ALA A 493 -8.03 -22.33 6.84
C ALA A 493 -6.64 -21.73 7.07
N THR A 494 -6.26 -20.68 6.32
CA THR A 494 -4.84 -20.27 6.20
C THR A 494 -4.59 -18.78 6.34
N MET A 495 -5.63 -17.94 6.43
CA MET A 495 -5.46 -16.50 6.66
C MET A 495 -4.76 -16.24 8.02
N PRO A 496 -3.60 -15.56 8.04
CA PRO A 496 -2.90 -15.17 9.25
C PRO A 496 -3.66 -14.13 10.07
N THR A 497 -3.25 -13.97 11.33
CA THR A 497 -3.65 -12.88 12.21
C THR A 497 -2.50 -11.89 12.40
N TYR A 498 -2.83 -10.63 12.71
CA TYR A 498 -1.85 -9.58 12.98
C TYR A 498 -2.00 -9.01 14.40
N PRO A 499 -0.94 -8.40 14.96
CA PRO A 499 -0.95 -7.87 16.33
C PRO A 499 -1.93 -6.70 16.59
N ASP A 500 -2.41 -6.01 15.56
CA ASP A 500 -3.46 -5.00 15.70
C ASP A 500 -4.86 -5.59 15.90
N GLY A 501 -5.01 -6.92 15.86
CA GLY A 501 -6.28 -7.61 16.03
C GLY A 501 -7.24 -7.47 14.85
N LYS A 502 -6.83 -6.82 13.75
CA LYS A 502 -7.65 -6.67 12.54
C LYS A 502 -7.39 -7.84 11.59
N PRO A 503 -8.41 -8.29 10.82
CA PRO A 503 -8.21 -9.35 9.86
C PRO A 503 -7.34 -8.90 8.69
N GLN A 504 -6.52 -9.80 8.13
CA GLN A 504 -5.76 -9.50 6.92
C GLN A 504 -6.67 -9.10 5.75
N ILE A 505 -7.82 -9.77 5.63
CA ILE A 505 -8.88 -9.39 4.69
C ILE A 505 -9.90 -8.53 5.44
N SER A 506 -10.10 -7.27 5.04
CA SER A 506 -11.12 -6.43 5.68
C SER A 506 -12.53 -6.80 5.20
N HIS A 507 -12.72 -6.90 3.88
CA HIS A 507 -13.99 -7.30 3.26
C HIS A 507 -13.80 -8.43 2.26
N LEU A 508 -14.78 -9.33 2.21
CA LEU A 508 -15.00 -10.28 1.11
C LEU A 508 -16.31 -9.93 0.41
N VAL A 509 -16.21 -9.36 -0.78
CA VAL A 509 -17.34 -9.04 -1.64
C VAL A 509 -17.48 -10.14 -2.69
N MET A 510 -18.54 -10.93 -2.59
CA MET A 510 -18.85 -12.04 -3.48
C MET A 510 -19.81 -11.63 -4.59
N LEU A 511 -19.50 -12.03 -5.82
CA LEU A 511 -20.29 -11.73 -7.02
C LEU A 511 -20.76 -13.04 -7.62
N GLY A 512 -22.04 -13.40 -7.42
CA GLY A 512 -22.63 -14.63 -7.97
C GLY A 512 -22.00 -15.91 -7.41
N THR A 513 -21.46 -15.89 -6.19
CA THR A 513 -20.81 -17.07 -5.61
C THR A 513 -21.85 -18.14 -5.25
N PRO A 514 -21.71 -19.40 -5.70
CA PRO A 514 -22.64 -20.48 -5.36
C PRO A 514 -22.44 -20.96 -3.91
N ASN A 515 -22.85 -20.16 -2.93
CA ASN A 515 -22.67 -20.47 -1.51
C ASN A 515 -23.46 -21.71 -1.04
N ARG A 516 -24.44 -22.20 -1.80
CA ARG A 516 -25.08 -23.53 -1.62
C ARG A 516 -24.86 -24.49 -2.80
N GLY A 517 -23.87 -24.21 -3.64
CA GLY A 517 -23.60 -24.96 -4.86
C GLY A 517 -24.49 -24.55 -6.03
N SER A 518 -24.26 -25.20 -7.17
CA SER A 518 -25.00 -24.98 -8.41
C SER A 518 -25.47 -26.31 -8.97
N SER A 519 -26.76 -26.42 -9.27
CA SER A 519 -27.33 -27.60 -9.95
C SER A 519 -26.76 -27.80 -11.35
N CYS A 520 -26.18 -26.76 -11.97
CA CYS A 520 -25.42 -26.91 -13.22
C CYS A 520 -24.19 -27.82 -13.04
N ALA A 521 -23.55 -27.75 -11.88
CA ALA A 521 -22.40 -28.60 -11.57
C ALA A 521 -22.81 -30.08 -11.49
N ASP A 522 -23.96 -30.40 -10.88
CA ASP A 522 -24.48 -31.78 -10.82
C ASP A 522 -24.66 -32.37 -12.23
N LEU A 523 -25.28 -31.59 -13.12
CA LEU A 523 -25.56 -32.04 -14.48
C LEU A 523 -24.29 -32.21 -15.34
N MET A 524 -23.31 -31.33 -15.19
CA MET A 524 -22.19 -31.22 -16.15
C MET A 524 -20.91 -31.92 -15.71
N SER A 525 -20.71 -32.20 -14.42
CA SER A 525 -19.52 -32.92 -13.96
C SER A 525 -19.63 -34.44 -14.13
N ILE A 526 -20.85 -34.99 -14.07
CA ILE A 526 -21.08 -36.45 -14.23
C ILE A 526 -20.59 -36.98 -15.59
N PRO A 527 -20.90 -36.35 -16.74
CA PRO A 527 -20.41 -36.82 -18.04
C PRO A 527 -18.88 -36.85 -18.14
N LEU A 528 -18.22 -35.87 -17.53
CA LEU A 528 -16.76 -35.80 -17.46
C LEU A 528 -16.17 -36.89 -16.57
N GLU A 529 -16.79 -37.18 -15.44
CA GLU A 529 -16.40 -38.26 -14.53
C GLU A 529 -16.55 -39.64 -15.19
N LEU A 530 -17.67 -39.88 -15.88
CA LEU A 530 -17.91 -41.12 -16.63
C LEU A 530 -16.91 -41.30 -17.79
N ALA A 531 -16.43 -40.20 -18.37
CA ALA A 531 -15.38 -40.20 -19.39
C ALA A 531 -13.96 -40.31 -18.79
N GLY A 532 -13.80 -40.48 -17.48
CA GLY A 532 -12.50 -40.58 -16.81
C GLY A 532 -11.71 -39.27 -16.75
N ARG A 533 -12.39 -38.13 -16.91
CA ARG A 533 -11.80 -36.77 -16.96
C ARG A 533 -12.40 -35.87 -15.86
N PRO A 534 -12.33 -36.24 -14.56
CA PRO A 534 -12.93 -35.42 -13.51
C PRO A 534 -12.29 -34.03 -13.44
N MET A 535 -13.13 -33.02 -13.26
CA MET A 535 -12.73 -31.64 -13.03
C MET A 535 -13.10 -31.24 -11.61
N GLU A 536 -12.12 -31.22 -10.70
CA GLU A 536 -12.36 -30.92 -9.29
C GLU A 536 -13.06 -29.57 -9.07
N ALA A 537 -12.68 -28.54 -9.83
CA ALA A 537 -13.27 -27.22 -9.73
C ALA A 537 -14.77 -27.21 -10.05
N LEU A 538 -15.22 -28.02 -11.03
CA LEU A 538 -16.64 -28.17 -11.34
C LEU A 538 -17.32 -29.11 -10.34
N ARG A 539 -16.68 -30.23 -9.98
CA ARG A 539 -17.19 -31.22 -9.03
C ARG A 539 -17.47 -30.61 -7.66
N GLU A 540 -16.59 -29.76 -7.15
CA GLU A 540 -16.74 -29.13 -5.83
C GLU A 540 -17.83 -28.05 -5.78
N LEU A 541 -18.37 -27.63 -6.93
CA LEU A 541 -19.53 -26.72 -7.00
C LEU A 541 -20.88 -27.45 -6.87
N ARG A 542 -20.91 -28.79 -6.85
CA ARG A 542 -22.14 -29.55 -6.61
C ARG A 542 -22.76 -29.18 -5.26
N PRO A 543 -24.09 -29.02 -5.15
CA PRO A 543 -24.77 -28.70 -3.89
C PRO A 543 -24.36 -29.61 -2.72
N ILE A 544 -24.24 -30.93 -2.94
CA ILE A 544 -23.80 -31.86 -1.88
C ILE A 544 -22.37 -31.61 -1.40
N ASN A 545 -21.48 -31.17 -2.29
CA ASN A 545 -20.09 -30.86 -1.94
C ASN A 545 -20.01 -29.51 -1.25
N VAL A 546 -20.77 -28.50 -1.72
CA VAL A 546 -20.81 -27.19 -1.06
C VAL A 546 -21.51 -27.26 0.31
N MET A 547 -22.45 -28.18 0.50
CA MET A 547 -23.03 -28.46 1.82
C MET A 547 -21.96 -28.93 2.81
N LYS A 548 -21.12 -29.90 2.42
CA LYS A 548 -19.97 -30.36 3.23
C LYS A 548 -18.96 -29.23 3.45
N PHE A 549 -18.66 -28.47 2.39
CA PHE A 549 -17.79 -27.31 2.46
C PHE A 549 -18.29 -26.29 3.50
N ASN A 550 -19.60 -26.00 3.55
CA ASN A 550 -20.19 -25.08 4.51
C ASN A 550 -20.18 -25.62 5.94
N ALA A 551 -20.27 -26.94 6.12
CA ALA A 551 -20.15 -27.58 7.42
C ALA A 551 -18.71 -27.48 7.98
N GLU A 552 -17.71 -27.47 7.10
CA GLU A 552 -16.29 -27.40 7.48
C GLU A 552 -15.73 -25.97 7.49
N THR A 553 -16.22 -25.08 6.61
CA THR A 553 -15.68 -23.73 6.39
C THR A 553 -16.56 -22.68 7.05
N VAL A 554 -16.42 -22.57 8.37
CA VAL A 554 -17.32 -21.78 9.23
C VAL A 554 -16.71 -20.49 9.78
N ASP A 555 -15.40 -20.49 10.05
CA ASP A 555 -14.71 -19.35 10.68
C ASP A 555 -14.47 -18.21 9.68
N ARG A 556 -15.08 -17.05 9.95
CA ARG A 556 -14.91 -15.83 9.15
C ARG A 556 -13.76 -14.96 9.65
N LYS A 557 -13.16 -15.23 10.81
CA LYS A 557 -12.04 -14.48 11.39
C LYS A 557 -12.22 -12.96 11.40
N GLY A 558 -13.45 -12.49 11.68
CA GLY A 558 -13.79 -11.06 11.71
C GLY A 558 -13.94 -10.37 10.34
N VAL A 559 -13.79 -11.10 9.23
CA VAL A 559 -13.98 -10.58 7.87
C VAL A 559 -15.45 -10.33 7.58
N LEU A 560 -15.76 -9.18 6.99
CA LEU A 560 -17.11 -8.80 6.58
C LEU A 560 -17.46 -9.42 5.24
N PHE A 561 -18.57 -10.15 5.16
CA PHE A 561 -19.00 -10.84 3.95
C PHE A 561 -20.21 -10.12 3.35
N SER A 562 -20.14 -9.87 2.05
CA SER A 562 -21.22 -9.29 1.26
C SER A 562 -21.43 -10.13 0.00
N VAL A 563 -22.66 -10.25 -0.49
CA VAL A 563 -22.92 -11.01 -1.73
C VAL A 563 -23.94 -10.37 -2.66
N LEU A 564 -23.58 -10.27 -3.94
CA LEU A 564 -24.48 -9.90 -5.02
C LEU A 564 -25.03 -11.17 -5.69
N ALA A 565 -26.35 -11.29 -5.74
CA ALA A 565 -27.06 -12.31 -6.51
C ALA A 565 -27.58 -11.73 -7.82
N GLY A 566 -27.42 -12.46 -8.92
CA GLY A 566 -28.06 -12.14 -10.19
C GLY A 566 -29.33 -12.96 -10.39
N ASN A 567 -30.36 -12.36 -10.96
CA ASN A 567 -31.62 -13.07 -11.22
C ASN A 567 -32.36 -12.72 -12.54
N PRO A 568 -31.68 -12.35 -13.66
CA PRO A 568 -32.35 -12.02 -14.90
C PRO A 568 -32.95 -13.23 -15.63
N LEU A 569 -32.47 -14.46 -15.36
CA LEU A 569 -32.84 -15.63 -16.16
C LEU A 569 -33.90 -16.53 -15.47
N PRO A 570 -34.87 -17.07 -16.26
CA PRO A 570 -35.81 -18.12 -15.85
C PRO A 570 -35.09 -19.50 -15.83
N PRO A 571 -35.77 -20.67 -15.70
CA PRO A 571 -35.11 -21.91 -15.27
C PRO A 571 -33.90 -22.39 -16.08
N VAL A 572 -32.79 -22.65 -15.39
CA VAL A 572 -31.53 -23.17 -15.95
C VAL A 572 -31.01 -24.31 -15.08
N CYS A 573 -30.53 -25.39 -15.68
CA CYS A 573 -29.94 -26.53 -14.94
C CYS A 573 -30.80 -27.10 -13.78
N ARG A 574 -32.09 -27.35 -13.99
CA ARG A 574 -33.08 -27.72 -12.95
C ARG A 574 -33.39 -26.63 -11.90
N MET A 575 -32.69 -25.49 -11.91
CA MET A 575 -33.01 -24.37 -11.02
C MET A 575 -34.30 -23.71 -11.54
N LEU A 576 -35.46 -24.02 -10.97
CA LEU A 576 -36.72 -23.39 -11.37
C LEU A 576 -36.89 -21.96 -10.80
N THR A 577 -36.12 -21.62 -9.79
CA THR A 577 -36.02 -20.27 -9.25
C THR A 577 -35.20 -19.37 -10.17
N ARG A 578 -35.37 -18.04 -10.03
CA ARG A 578 -34.56 -17.09 -10.81
C ARG A 578 -33.07 -17.24 -10.51
N SER A 579 -32.27 -17.09 -11.55
CA SER A 579 -30.82 -17.27 -11.47
C SER A 579 -30.08 -16.29 -12.38
N ASP A 580 -28.76 -16.25 -12.21
CA ASP A 580 -27.85 -15.51 -13.08
C ASP A 580 -27.37 -16.33 -14.30
N GLY A 581 -27.93 -17.53 -14.51
CA GLY A 581 -27.52 -18.50 -15.52
C GLY A 581 -26.56 -19.57 -15.02
N VAL A 582 -26.01 -19.41 -13.81
CA VAL A 582 -25.09 -20.37 -13.18
C VAL A 582 -25.50 -20.68 -11.74
N VAL A 583 -25.97 -19.68 -11.01
CA VAL A 583 -26.26 -19.72 -9.59
C VAL A 583 -27.66 -19.19 -9.33
N ALA A 584 -28.48 -20.01 -8.66
CA ALA A 584 -29.79 -19.58 -8.18
C ALA A 584 -29.64 -18.52 -7.08
N GLU A 585 -30.55 -17.53 -7.06
CA GLU A 585 -30.52 -16.44 -6.09
C GLU A 585 -30.41 -16.93 -4.62
N PRO A 586 -31.16 -17.93 -4.15
CA PRO A 586 -31.03 -18.44 -2.77
C PRO A 586 -29.67 -19.10 -2.48
N SER A 587 -29.04 -19.70 -3.50
CA SER A 587 -27.70 -20.27 -3.36
C SER A 587 -26.66 -19.17 -3.23
N ALA A 588 -26.78 -18.08 -3.99
CA ALA A 588 -25.87 -16.95 -3.91
C ALA A 588 -25.92 -16.28 -2.54
N LYS A 589 -27.13 -15.87 -2.11
CA LYS A 589 -27.34 -15.14 -0.85
C LYS A 589 -26.90 -15.95 0.36
N TRP A 590 -27.33 -17.21 0.45
CA TRP A 590 -27.12 -18.06 1.63
C TRP A 590 -27.39 -17.27 2.95
N MET A 591 -26.79 -17.66 4.07
CA MET A 591 -26.92 -16.98 5.36
C MET A 591 -26.10 -15.68 5.46
N ILE A 592 -25.84 -14.99 4.34
CA ILE A 592 -25.05 -13.75 4.33
C ILE A 592 -26.02 -12.59 4.51
N ALA A 593 -25.88 -11.88 5.64
CA ALA A 593 -26.79 -10.80 6.02
C ALA A 593 -26.73 -9.61 5.04
N ASP A 594 -25.53 -9.20 4.63
CA ASP A 594 -25.34 -8.16 3.63
C ASP A 594 -25.42 -8.77 2.21
N ASN A 595 -26.62 -8.74 1.64
CA ASN A 595 -26.86 -9.24 0.30
C ASN A 595 -27.74 -8.31 -0.52
N GLU A 596 -27.57 -8.35 -1.83
CA GLU A 596 -28.39 -7.62 -2.79
C GLU A 596 -28.70 -8.51 -3.99
N THR A 597 -29.83 -8.24 -4.66
CA THR A 597 -30.17 -8.87 -5.93
C THR A 597 -30.24 -7.84 -7.03
N GLN A 598 -29.62 -8.13 -8.18
CA GLN A 598 -29.70 -7.31 -9.37
C GLN A 598 -30.07 -8.15 -10.60
N ALA A 599 -30.69 -7.53 -11.59
CA ALA A 599 -30.96 -8.16 -12.88
C ALA A 599 -29.67 -8.17 -13.74
N VAL A 600 -28.66 -8.94 -13.32
CA VAL A 600 -27.35 -9.06 -13.97
C VAL A 600 -26.99 -10.52 -14.22
N LEU A 601 -26.43 -10.80 -15.40
CA LEU A 601 -25.98 -12.14 -15.78
C LEU A 601 -24.68 -12.50 -15.05
N HIS A 602 -24.44 -13.79 -14.86
CA HIS A 602 -23.30 -14.27 -14.09
C HIS A 602 -21.96 -13.71 -14.61
N THR A 603 -21.77 -13.68 -15.93
CA THR A 603 -20.54 -13.21 -16.58
C THR A 603 -20.40 -11.68 -16.58
N SER A 604 -21.51 -10.94 -16.44
CA SER A 604 -21.51 -9.47 -16.41
C SER A 604 -21.29 -8.89 -15.00
N MET A 605 -21.22 -9.74 -13.97
CA MET A 605 -21.03 -9.27 -12.60
C MET A 605 -19.66 -8.61 -12.35
N THR A 606 -18.67 -8.84 -13.21
CA THR A 606 -17.33 -8.23 -13.11
C THR A 606 -17.23 -6.89 -13.86
N GLU A 607 -18.33 -6.36 -14.39
CA GLU A 607 -18.36 -5.09 -15.12
C GLU A 607 -18.48 -3.86 -14.19
N THR A 608 -18.41 -2.66 -14.78
CA THR A 608 -18.43 -1.39 -14.04
C THR A 608 -19.73 -1.13 -13.27
N GLY A 609 -20.88 -1.60 -13.77
CA GLY A 609 -22.18 -1.43 -13.12
C GLY A 609 -22.18 -2.02 -11.70
N PRO A 610 -22.03 -3.35 -11.56
CA PRO A 610 -21.92 -4.02 -10.26
C PRO A 610 -20.83 -3.44 -9.36
N PHE A 611 -19.68 -3.03 -9.92
CA PHE A 611 -18.66 -2.33 -9.14
C PHE A 611 -19.22 -1.08 -8.47
N SER A 612 -19.82 -0.18 -9.25
CA SER A 612 -20.31 1.12 -8.74
C SER A 612 -21.49 0.98 -7.78
N THR A 613 -22.42 0.07 -8.05
CA THR A 613 -23.66 -0.05 -7.27
C THR A 613 -23.53 -0.96 -6.05
N PHE A 614 -22.64 -1.96 -6.10
CA PHE A 614 -22.56 -2.99 -5.07
C PHE A 614 -21.19 -3.04 -4.38
N VAL A 615 -20.10 -3.08 -5.15
CA VAL A 615 -18.75 -3.28 -4.58
C VAL A 615 -18.24 -2.02 -3.88
N MET A 616 -18.22 -0.89 -4.58
CA MET A 616 -17.65 0.37 -4.08
C MET A 616 -18.26 0.81 -2.74
N PRO A 617 -19.60 0.81 -2.54
CA PRO A 617 -20.20 1.20 -1.26
C PRO A 617 -19.78 0.36 -0.05
N ARG A 618 -19.16 -0.81 -0.26
CA ARG A 618 -18.75 -1.74 0.81
C ARG A 618 -17.27 -1.69 1.14
N ILE A 619 -16.46 -1.12 0.25
CA ILE A 619 -14.99 -1.04 0.41
C ILE A 619 -14.49 0.40 0.49
N ALA A 620 -15.28 1.37 0.01
CA ALA A 620 -15.00 2.79 0.07
C ALA A 620 -15.64 3.44 1.32
N LEU A 621 -15.27 2.94 2.49
CA LEU A 621 -15.83 3.37 3.77
C LEU A 621 -14.97 4.46 4.41
N GLY A 622 -15.58 5.58 4.79
CA GLY A 622 -14.93 6.61 5.61
C GLY A 622 -14.69 6.16 7.06
N PRO A 623 -13.96 6.94 7.87
CA PRO A 623 -13.58 6.56 9.24
C PRO A 623 -14.77 6.24 10.15
N GLY A 624 -15.90 6.95 10.01
CA GLY A 624 -17.10 6.74 10.82
C GLY A 624 -17.75 5.38 10.55
N GLU A 625 -17.98 5.07 9.27
CA GLU A 625 -18.55 3.78 8.85
C GLU A 625 -17.61 2.61 9.12
N GLN A 626 -16.30 2.81 8.92
CA GLN A 626 -15.29 1.78 9.20
C GLN A 626 -15.27 1.39 10.69
N SER A 627 -15.40 2.38 11.60
CA SER A 627 -15.51 2.15 13.04
C SER A 627 -16.79 1.39 13.42
N ALA A 628 -17.93 1.80 12.84
CA ALA A 628 -19.21 1.13 13.05
C ALA A 628 -19.18 -0.33 12.56
N SER A 629 -18.54 -0.57 11.41
CA SER A 629 -18.40 -1.88 10.81
C SER A 629 -17.51 -2.82 11.64
N ALA A 630 -16.40 -2.31 12.19
CA ALA A 630 -15.54 -3.06 13.12
C ALA A 630 -16.25 -3.44 14.43
N SER A 631 -17.12 -2.58 14.95
CA SER A 631 -17.95 -2.90 16.12
C SER A 631 -18.95 -4.03 15.83
N ARG A 632 -19.58 -4.01 14.64
CA ARG A 632 -20.51 -5.07 14.20
C ARG A 632 -19.79 -6.40 13.97
N SER A 633 -18.58 -6.40 13.39
CA SER A 633 -17.80 -7.62 13.18
C SER A 633 -17.35 -8.24 14.51
N ALA A 634 -16.89 -7.44 15.47
CA ALA A 634 -16.52 -7.91 16.81
C ALA A 634 -17.71 -8.52 17.57
N ALA A 635 -18.91 -7.92 17.47
CA ALA A 635 -20.13 -8.47 18.05
C ALA A 635 -20.54 -9.81 17.39
N SER A 636 -20.35 -9.94 16.07
CA SER A 636 -20.63 -11.19 15.35
C SER A 636 -19.63 -12.31 15.65
N ALA A 637 -18.36 -11.97 15.92
CA ALA A 637 -17.33 -12.93 16.31
C ALA A 637 -17.58 -13.52 17.71
N GLY A 638 -18.15 -12.74 18.64
CA GLY A 638 -18.58 -13.23 19.96
C GLY A 638 -19.85 -14.11 19.94
N SER A 639 -20.65 -14.04 18.87
CA SER A 639 -21.89 -14.80 18.70
C SER A 639 -21.75 -16.04 17.83
N ALA A 640 -20.57 -16.29 17.22
CA ALA A 640 -20.34 -17.44 16.36
C ALA A 640 -20.08 -18.75 17.13
N ARG A 641 -20.85 -19.01 18.20
CA ARG A 641 -21.19 -20.40 18.53
C ARG A 641 -22.39 -20.76 17.65
N ALA A 642 -22.10 -21.34 16.48
CA ALA A 642 -23.09 -22.18 15.83
C ALA A 642 -23.64 -23.13 16.90
N PRO A 643 -24.98 -23.35 17.00
CA PRO A 643 -25.49 -24.30 17.96
C PRO A 643 -24.96 -25.67 17.58
N ALA A 644 -23.95 -26.13 18.31
CA ALA A 644 -23.55 -27.53 18.39
C ALA A 644 -24.65 -28.27 19.16
N ARG A 645 -25.83 -28.42 18.56
CA ARG A 645 -26.90 -29.27 19.08
C ARG A 645 -27.97 -29.51 18.00
N LEU A 646 -27.67 -30.42 17.09
CA LEU A 646 -28.68 -31.33 16.54
C LEU A 646 -28.01 -32.62 16.04
N MET A 647 -27.46 -33.40 16.98
CA MET A 647 -27.17 -34.81 16.81
C MET A 647 -27.77 -35.50 18.03
N LEU A 648 -28.59 -36.53 17.78
CA LEU A 648 -29.42 -37.28 18.72
C LEU A 648 -30.66 -36.55 19.23
N LEU A 649 -31.78 -36.69 18.50
CA LEU A 649 -33.01 -37.34 18.96
C LEU A 649 -33.98 -37.42 17.76
N GLY A 650 -34.47 -38.62 17.47
CA GLY A 650 -35.41 -38.87 16.39
C GLY A 650 -36.71 -38.11 16.60
N VAL A 651 -37.04 -37.23 15.65
CA VAL A 651 -38.38 -36.69 15.43
C VAL A 651 -38.57 -36.68 13.91
N GLU A 652 -39.55 -37.45 13.46
CA GLU A 652 -39.97 -37.54 12.06
C GLU A 652 -40.58 -36.21 11.57
N GLY A 653 -40.12 -35.75 10.40
CA GLY A 653 -40.81 -34.81 9.52
C GLY A 653 -39.91 -33.73 8.87
N PRO A 654 -40.24 -33.24 7.66
CA PRO A 654 -40.60 -33.93 6.43
C PRO A 654 -39.38 -34.09 5.49
N GLU A 655 -39.50 -34.94 4.49
CA GLU A 655 -38.45 -35.37 3.55
C GLU A 655 -37.56 -34.23 2.98
N GLU A 656 -36.29 -34.20 3.39
CA GLU A 656 -35.22 -33.48 2.71
C GLU A 656 -34.84 -34.25 1.44
N GLU A 657 -35.20 -33.72 0.27
CA GLU A 657 -34.83 -34.31 -1.02
C GLU A 657 -33.30 -34.37 -1.19
N ASN A 658 -32.82 -35.61 -1.42
CA ASN A 658 -31.45 -36.00 -1.69
C ASN A 658 -30.78 -35.16 -2.80
N GLY A 659 -29.92 -34.21 -2.40
CA GLY A 659 -29.26 -33.23 -3.27
C GLY A 659 -28.08 -33.74 -4.11
N SER A 660 -28.25 -34.85 -4.83
CA SER A 660 -27.39 -35.26 -5.95
C SER A 660 -28.25 -36.00 -6.97
N THR A 661 -28.82 -35.26 -7.92
CA THR A 661 -29.63 -35.86 -8.99
C THR A 661 -28.78 -36.13 -10.22
N THR A 662 -28.74 -37.40 -10.63
CA THR A 662 -28.10 -37.81 -11.89
C THR A 662 -28.89 -37.29 -13.09
N PRO A 663 -28.23 -36.85 -14.17
CA PRO A 663 -28.92 -36.51 -15.40
C PRO A 663 -29.61 -37.75 -15.99
N ASP A 664 -30.75 -37.55 -16.64
CA ASP A 664 -31.55 -38.66 -17.20
C ASP A 664 -30.86 -39.27 -18.43
N PHE A 665 -30.19 -38.39 -19.18
CA PHE A 665 -29.30 -38.73 -20.29
C PHE A 665 -28.20 -37.69 -20.37
N SER A 666 -26.97 -38.12 -20.69
CA SER A 666 -25.86 -37.20 -20.91
C SER A 666 -24.87 -37.72 -21.94
N LYS A 667 -24.16 -36.79 -22.59
CA LYS A 667 -23.20 -37.12 -23.65
C LYS A 667 -22.14 -36.03 -23.82
N ILE A 668 -20.92 -36.44 -24.17
CA ILE A 668 -19.87 -35.57 -24.69
C ILE A 668 -19.79 -35.78 -26.21
N LEU A 669 -19.77 -34.67 -26.95
CA LEU A 669 -19.79 -34.66 -28.41
C LEU A 669 -18.66 -33.76 -28.93
N LEU A 670 -18.14 -34.10 -30.10
CA LEU A 670 -17.25 -33.23 -30.86
C LEU A 670 -17.98 -32.80 -32.14
N ILE A 671 -18.04 -31.50 -32.40
CA ILE A 671 -18.61 -30.95 -33.63
C ILE A 671 -17.51 -30.23 -34.43
N ALA A 672 -17.39 -30.58 -35.71
CA ALA A 672 -16.42 -29.97 -36.61
C ALA A 672 -16.86 -28.56 -37.06
N PRO A 673 -15.94 -27.71 -37.56
CA PRO A 673 -16.27 -26.40 -38.13
C PRO A 673 -17.37 -26.48 -39.19
N GLY A 674 -18.39 -25.62 -39.08
CA GLY A 674 -19.50 -25.58 -40.04
C GLY A 674 -20.44 -26.79 -40.03
N GLN A 675 -20.20 -27.80 -39.18
CA GLN A 675 -20.98 -29.03 -39.17
C GLN A 675 -22.35 -28.80 -38.51
N THR A 676 -23.37 -29.50 -39.03
CA THR A 676 -24.62 -29.79 -38.31
C THR A 676 -24.63 -31.25 -37.87
N LEU A 677 -24.67 -31.49 -36.57
CA LEU A 677 -24.71 -32.82 -35.96
C LEU A 677 -26.10 -33.06 -35.38
N THR A 678 -26.75 -34.16 -35.77
CA THR A 678 -28.03 -34.58 -35.17
C THR A 678 -27.82 -35.81 -34.30
N ILE A 679 -28.32 -35.78 -33.07
CA ILE A 679 -28.29 -36.92 -32.13
C ILE A 679 -29.71 -37.25 -31.67
N THR A 680 -29.93 -38.52 -31.34
CA THR A 680 -31.16 -38.96 -30.67
C THR A 680 -31.01 -38.84 -29.17
N ILE A 681 -32.04 -38.29 -28.51
CA ILE A 681 -32.13 -38.11 -27.06
C ILE A 681 -33.34 -38.92 -26.56
N PRO A 682 -33.17 -39.86 -25.61
CA PRO A 682 -34.30 -40.50 -24.96
C PRO A 682 -35.01 -39.49 -24.04
N VAL A 683 -36.33 -39.42 -24.14
CA VAL A 683 -37.19 -38.59 -23.28
C VAL A 683 -38.17 -39.51 -22.58
N GLU A 684 -38.26 -39.40 -21.26
CA GLU A 684 -39.21 -40.16 -20.44
C GLU A 684 -40.50 -39.38 -20.20
N GLU A 685 -41.51 -40.08 -19.68
CA GLU A 685 -42.73 -39.42 -19.23
C GLU A 685 -42.45 -38.58 -17.98
N ALA A 686 -42.74 -37.29 -18.06
CA ALA A 686 -42.42 -36.34 -17.00
C ALA A 686 -43.37 -35.14 -17.00
N SER A 687 -43.49 -34.47 -15.87
CA SER A 687 -44.26 -33.22 -15.69
C SER A 687 -43.65 -32.04 -16.43
N ASN A 688 -42.32 -32.02 -16.55
CA ASN A 688 -41.54 -31.07 -17.33
C ASN A 688 -40.24 -31.73 -17.80
N PHE A 689 -39.62 -31.13 -18.81
CA PHE A 689 -38.37 -31.61 -19.40
C PHE A 689 -37.43 -30.44 -19.66
N GLY A 690 -36.14 -30.66 -19.45
CA GLY A 690 -35.11 -29.71 -19.81
C GLY A 690 -33.84 -30.38 -20.29
N MET A 691 -33.08 -29.61 -21.04
CA MET A 691 -31.76 -29.98 -21.52
C MET A 691 -30.81 -28.83 -21.25
N THR A 692 -29.68 -29.13 -20.62
CA THR A 692 -28.58 -28.18 -20.40
C THR A 692 -27.37 -28.63 -21.20
N PHE A 693 -26.67 -27.67 -21.80
CA PHE A 693 -25.43 -27.95 -22.50
C PHE A 693 -24.40 -26.84 -22.30
N LEU A 694 -23.13 -27.24 -22.42
CA LEU A 694 -21.94 -26.42 -22.46
C LEU A 694 -21.44 -26.43 -23.90
N ALA A 695 -21.42 -25.27 -24.53
CA ALA A 695 -20.91 -25.11 -25.88
C ALA A 695 -20.38 -23.69 -26.09
N ALA A 696 -19.48 -23.53 -27.07
CA ALA A 696 -19.07 -22.21 -27.53
C ALA A 696 -20.29 -21.38 -27.99
N ASN A 697 -20.21 -20.06 -27.87
CA ASN A 697 -21.29 -19.16 -28.27
C ASN A 697 -21.62 -19.27 -29.78
N SER A 698 -20.70 -19.76 -30.60
CA SER A 698 -20.86 -20.04 -32.03
C SER A 698 -21.75 -21.25 -32.36
N VAL A 699 -22.09 -22.08 -31.36
CA VAL A 699 -22.92 -23.28 -31.54
C VAL A 699 -24.39 -22.97 -31.25
N SER A 700 -25.29 -23.40 -32.13
CA SER A 700 -26.74 -23.40 -31.92
C SER A 700 -27.25 -24.79 -31.57
N ALA A 701 -28.33 -24.87 -30.80
CA ALA A 701 -29.00 -26.10 -30.41
C ALA A 701 -30.50 -26.00 -30.73
N THR A 702 -31.03 -26.97 -31.49
CA THR A 702 -32.45 -27.06 -31.84
C THR A 702 -33.00 -28.42 -31.41
N LEU A 703 -33.99 -28.41 -30.54
CA LEU A 703 -34.63 -29.61 -30.03
C LEU A 703 -35.90 -29.89 -30.82
N ILE A 704 -36.05 -31.14 -31.27
CA ILE A 704 -37.11 -31.61 -32.15
C ILE A 704 -37.78 -32.81 -31.47
N ASP A 705 -39.10 -32.80 -31.33
CA ASP A 705 -39.84 -33.90 -30.71
C ASP A 705 -39.95 -35.14 -31.61
N ASP A 706 -40.58 -36.20 -31.07
CA ASP A 706 -40.82 -37.47 -31.74
C ASP A 706 -41.78 -37.36 -32.94
N LYS A 707 -42.52 -36.25 -33.05
CA LYS A 707 -43.39 -35.91 -34.19
C LYS A 707 -42.67 -35.08 -35.26
N GLY A 708 -41.39 -34.76 -35.04
CA GLY A 708 -40.58 -33.94 -35.94
C GLY A 708 -40.82 -32.43 -35.82
N GLN A 709 -41.53 -31.96 -34.79
CA GLN A 709 -41.74 -30.54 -34.55
C GLN A 709 -40.59 -29.95 -33.74
N VAL A 710 -40.12 -28.76 -34.13
CA VAL A 710 -39.16 -28.00 -33.34
C VAL A 710 -39.88 -27.51 -32.07
N VAL A 711 -39.47 -28.04 -30.91
CA VAL A 711 -40.07 -27.67 -29.63
C VAL A 711 -39.39 -26.48 -28.99
N ALA A 712 -38.09 -26.29 -29.23
CA ALA A 712 -37.34 -25.14 -28.73
C ALA A 712 -35.98 -25.01 -29.43
N SER A 713 -35.37 -23.83 -29.33
CA SER A 713 -34.04 -23.56 -29.89
C SER A 713 -33.27 -22.57 -29.03
N ASN A 714 -31.95 -22.72 -28.99
CA ASN A 714 -31.03 -21.77 -28.40
C ASN A 714 -29.95 -21.45 -29.45
N ARG A 715 -29.95 -20.21 -29.96
CA ARG A 715 -29.17 -19.83 -31.15
C ARG A 715 -27.86 -19.16 -30.76
N SER A 716 -26.86 -19.22 -31.65
CA SER A 716 -25.52 -18.68 -31.44
C SER A 716 -25.39 -17.16 -31.53
N ASP A 717 -26.44 -16.48 -32.02
CA ASP A 717 -26.48 -15.03 -32.24
C ASP A 717 -27.25 -14.27 -31.15
N THR A 718 -27.53 -14.91 -30.01
CA THR A 718 -28.30 -14.30 -28.92
C THR A 718 -27.45 -14.05 -27.66
N PRO A 719 -27.85 -13.13 -26.77
CA PRO A 719 -27.14 -12.89 -25.50
C PRO A 719 -26.98 -14.15 -24.65
N GLU A 720 -27.97 -15.05 -24.67
CA GLU A 720 -27.94 -16.33 -23.96
C GLU A 720 -26.81 -17.25 -24.43
N ALA A 721 -26.34 -17.09 -25.67
CA ALA A 721 -25.20 -17.86 -26.20
C ALA A 721 -23.88 -17.55 -25.47
N ASN A 722 -23.78 -16.40 -24.80
CA ASN A 722 -22.61 -16.00 -24.03
C ASN A 722 -22.64 -16.50 -22.57
N GLN A 723 -23.68 -17.23 -22.17
CA GLN A 723 -23.74 -17.87 -20.85
C GLN A 723 -22.90 -19.14 -20.81
N ILE A 724 -22.37 -19.45 -19.63
CA ILE A 724 -21.60 -20.67 -19.40
C ILE A 724 -22.47 -21.89 -19.66
N PHE A 725 -23.60 -21.99 -18.93
CA PHE A 725 -24.58 -23.05 -19.10
C PHE A 725 -25.77 -22.53 -19.90
N ARG A 726 -26.14 -23.25 -20.96
CA ARG A 726 -27.29 -22.92 -21.81
C ARG A 726 -28.35 -24.01 -21.62
N SER A 727 -29.59 -23.59 -21.40
CA SER A 727 -30.70 -24.52 -21.19
C SER A 727 -31.83 -24.30 -22.19
N ILE A 728 -32.46 -25.41 -22.58
CA ILE A 728 -33.77 -25.47 -23.20
C ILE A 728 -34.70 -26.08 -22.15
N PHE A 729 -35.75 -25.36 -21.77
CA PHE A 729 -36.74 -25.82 -20.80
C PHE A 729 -38.12 -25.88 -21.44
N ILE A 730 -38.83 -26.97 -21.15
CA ILE A 730 -40.18 -27.25 -21.63
C ILE A 730 -41.06 -27.45 -20.41
N ASP A 731 -41.83 -26.41 -20.10
CA ASP A 731 -42.74 -26.37 -18.96
C ASP A 731 -44.11 -26.98 -19.32
N ARG A 732 -44.08 -28.26 -19.74
CA ARG A 732 -45.28 -29.07 -19.96
C ARG A 732 -44.92 -30.55 -19.88
N ALA A 733 -45.93 -31.36 -19.65
CA ALA A 733 -45.76 -32.80 -19.61
C ALA A 733 -45.19 -33.35 -20.93
N THR A 734 -44.19 -34.21 -20.84
CA THR A 734 -43.62 -34.95 -21.97
C THR A 734 -44.11 -36.39 -21.95
N THR A 735 -44.32 -36.95 -23.14
CA THR A 735 -44.55 -38.38 -23.31
C THR A 735 -43.25 -39.09 -23.61
N LYS A 736 -43.13 -40.35 -23.17
CA LYS A 736 -41.97 -41.17 -23.48
C LYS A 736 -41.74 -41.26 -24.98
N GLY A 737 -40.53 -40.94 -25.46
CA GLY A 737 -40.22 -40.86 -26.88
C GLY A 737 -38.74 -40.70 -27.19
N SER A 738 -38.41 -40.70 -28.48
CA SER A 738 -37.06 -40.46 -28.99
C SER A 738 -37.01 -39.12 -29.73
N TRP A 739 -36.49 -38.11 -29.07
CA TRP A 739 -36.37 -36.77 -29.61
C TRP A 739 -35.03 -36.59 -30.32
N LYS A 740 -34.91 -35.55 -31.15
CA LYS A 740 -33.67 -35.23 -31.85
C LYS A 740 -33.13 -33.87 -31.40
N LEU A 741 -31.83 -33.80 -31.17
CA LEU A 741 -31.11 -32.55 -30.99
C LEU A 741 -30.23 -32.31 -32.21
N ALA A 742 -30.47 -31.19 -32.89
CA ALA A 742 -29.61 -30.67 -33.94
C ALA A 742 -28.68 -29.60 -33.36
N LEU A 743 -27.38 -29.83 -33.45
CA LEU A 743 -26.31 -28.91 -33.06
C LEU A 743 -25.68 -28.36 -34.34
N GLU A 744 -25.60 -27.04 -34.46
CA GLU A 744 -25.00 -26.37 -35.62
C GLU A 744 -23.81 -25.52 -35.15
N SER A 745 -22.62 -25.78 -35.67
CA SER A 745 -21.42 -24.99 -35.37
C SER A 745 -21.16 -23.94 -36.44
N LYS A 746 -21.12 -22.67 -36.04
CA LYS A 746 -20.60 -21.57 -36.87
C LYS A 746 -19.12 -21.28 -36.60
N ASP A 747 -18.45 -22.16 -35.85
CA ASP A 747 -17.07 -21.98 -35.46
C ASP A 747 -16.08 -22.36 -36.59
N ARG A 748 -14.82 -21.95 -36.40
CA ARG A 748 -13.70 -22.27 -37.28
C ARG A 748 -12.81 -23.39 -36.73
N ALA A 749 -13.09 -23.86 -35.51
CA ALA A 749 -12.38 -24.98 -34.87
C ALA A 749 -13.36 -26.06 -34.41
N ASP A 750 -12.84 -27.28 -34.19
CA ASP A 750 -13.59 -28.35 -33.53
C ASP A 750 -14.03 -27.89 -32.13
N ARG A 751 -15.27 -28.19 -31.75
CA ARG A 751 -15.81 -27.84 -30.44
C ARG A 751 -16.32 -29.06 -29.71
N GLU A 752 -15.82 -29.24 -28.49
CA GLU A 752 -16.37 -30.21 -27.54
C GLU A 752 -17.65 -29.61 -26.91
N ILE A 753 -18.72 -30.39 -26.89
CA ILE A 753 -20.03 -30.04 -26.34
C ILE A 753 -20.35 -31.08 -25.27
N ILE A 754 -20.71 -30.62 -24.09
CA ILE A 754 -21.23 -31.47 -23.01
C ILE A 754 -22.70 -31.17 -22.87
N LEU A 755 -23.55 -32.18 -22.88
CA LEU A 755 -24.97 -32.01 -22.67
C LEU A 755 -25.51 -33.03 -21.67
N SER A 756 -26.53 -32.60 -20.95
CA SER A 756 -27.30 -33.43 -20.02
C SER A 756 -28.76 -33.02 -20.06
N THR A 757 -29.64 -34.00 -19.93
CA THR A 757 -31.08 -33.80 -19.82
C THR A 757 -31.55 -34.01 -18.40
N TRP A 758 -32.72 -33.48 -18.11
CA TRP A 758 -33.38 -33.57 -16.83
C TRP A 758 -34.89 -33.46 -16.97
N SER A 759 -35.59 -34.06 -16.02
CA SER A 759 -37.04 -34.11 -16.00
C SER A 759 -37.56 -33.97 -14.57
N ASN A 760 -38.85 -33.65 -14.45
CA ASN A 760 -39.54 -33.50 -13.16
C ASN A 760 -38.80 -32.55 -12.21
N ALA A 761 -38.28 -31.44 -12.72
CA ALA A 761 -37.77 -30.39 -11.85
C ALA A 761 -38.93 -29.82 -11.03
N ILE A 762 -38.74 -29.69 -9.72
CA ILE A 762 -39.71 -29.15 -8.76
C ILE A 762 -39.20 -27.78 -8.28
N GLN A 763 -40.13 -26.88 -7.93
CA GLN A 763 -39.83 -25.50 -7.52
C GLN A 763 -39.27 -25.41 -6.10
#